data_AF-A0A6G6WE60-F1
#
_entry.id   AF-A0A6G6WE60-F1
#
_cell.length_a   1.000
_cell.length_b   1.000
_cell.length_c   1.000
_cell.angle_alpha   90.00
_cell.angle_beta   90.00
_cell.angle_gamma   90.00
#
_symmetry.space_group_name_H-M   'P 1'
#
loop_
_entity.id
_entity.type
_entity.pdbx_description
1 polymer ?
#
loop_
_entity_poly.entity_id
_entity_poly.type
_entity_poly.pdbx_seq_one_letter_code
_entity_poly.pdbx_strand_id
1 'polypeptide(L)'
;MTSPLQPVTSIKVKLGLLVTASVLVAALVGVLAAGAGVPALLAVPVTVALALGVTQLLAVGMTSPLREMTGATRRMMRGDYAVRVRAETSDEVGELARAFNQMAAELAAVDREQRDLVATVSHELRTPLAALTATLENLADGVRPADAEHLGQAVDQAQRVGALLGDLLDLSRVDAGVSPLRLGPVPLGPLLDEVVADLVPTGRRVAFDVEAGDLVVTADRARLRQLLANALENAVRHGPEGGRVTVRAAVDAGRWTLDVADEGPGVAPGDRERAFERFGTLTGPDQPTGGTGLGLAIARWVAGLHGGTVRFGDPPPGTRGAVLRLDLPLDPVRPQEAPVSAPAAPPTTPPPPVIDPLFGRFWPDTPGTHRGVLLASVATGLLAGLVLVDHTAGLALFLVAAAAGLTVAYAAAPRRDAFTPTCLGLAALCTLPVVLLDADWIGALCLLAGASATVAGVTRVRRFHEFLLAGLSWPLAGLRDLPWLGRTVRTLTGHGSAPRVLVTAFWSALAVLVFGLLFVSADAVVASWVDAVLPDLTLDSVVLRVFVAVAVAGPTLAAAYLALNPPNVQVLASGRTRQVAHRFEWLVPVLLVDAVFLLFVAAQLSVLFGGHDYVQRTTGLTYADYVHQGFGQLTVATLLTLLVVWAASHWAGDGPADRVWLRGSLGLLCALTLVVVGSALYRMHLYQEAYGFTRLRLFVDVFEGWLGLVVLAVALAGVVRWGVWVPRFALVTGVAGLLGIAALNPDAWIAEHSLDRYAATGRVDWTYLQGLSADAVPVFEGRAELEVACGLPRSWTAGGDDWLDWNLGRHRARAADLPDPSGFDGTLCPAAR
;
A
#
# COMPACT_ATOMS: atom_id res chain seq x y z
N MET A 1 13.13 -2.59 -27.36
CA MET A 1 12.23 -1.44 -27.62
C MET A 1 12.57 -0.39 -26.59
N THR A 2 13.22 0.70 -27.00
CA THR A 2 13.50 1.84 -26.13
C THR A 2 12.17 2.44 -25.68
N SER A 3 12.02 2.64 -24.37
CA SER A 3 10.78 3.19 -23.82
C SER A 3 10.60 4.63 -24.31
N PRO A 4 9.43 5.04 -24.82
CA PRO A 4 9.19 6.40 -25.32
C PRO A 4 9.38 7.50 -24.25
N LEU A 5 9.54 7.12 -22.98
CA LEU A 5 9.73 8.01 -21.83
C LEU A 5 11.19 8.14 -21.37
N GLN A 6 12.16 7.59 -22.12
CA GLN A 6 13.59 7.72 -21.79
C GLN A 6 14.11 9.15 -21.55
N PRO A 7 13.68 10.20 -22.29
CA PRO A 7 14.22 11.56 -22.07
C PRO A 7 13.69 12.26 -20.81
N VAL A 8 12.70 11.69 -20.11
CA VAL A 8 12.07 12.34 -18.94
C VAL A 8 12.91 12.06 -17.68
N THR A 9 13.40 13.14 -17.07
CA THR A 9 14.36 13.12 -15.94
C THR A 9 13.72 12.98 -14.56
N SER A 10 12.39 12.95 -14.45
CA SER A 10 11.72 12.72 -13.17
C SER A 10 10.61 11.67 -13.26
N ILE A 11 10.62 10.74 -12.32
CA ILE A 11 9.61 9.70 -12.14
C ILE A 11 8.21 10.29 -11.87
N LYS A 12 8.14 11.45 -11.19
CA LYS A 12 6.88 12.16 -10.96
C LYS A 12 6.27 12.66 -12.27
N VAL A 13 7.10 13.13 -13.20
CA VAL A 13 6.64 13.58 -14.52
C VAL A 13 6.17 12.40 -15.36
N LYS A 14 6.87 11.24 -15.29
CA LYS A 14 6.42 10.01 -15.96
C LYS A 14 5.06 9.53 -15.43
N LEU A 15 4.86 9.54 -14.11
CA LEU A 15 3.57 9.23 -13.47
C LEU A 15 2.48 10.21 -13.92
N GLY A 16 2.78 11.52 -13.93
CA GLY A 16 1.86 12.54 -14.43
C GLY A 16 1.47 12.30 -15.90
N LEU A 17 2.44 12.02 -16.77
CA LEU A 17 2.21 11.79 -18.19
C LEU A 17 1.41 10.52 -18.45
N LEU A 18 1.60 9.48 -17.63
CA LEU A 18 0.78 8.26 -17.63
C LEU A 18 -0.69 8.56 -17.25
N VAL A 19 -0.92 9.36 -16.21
CA VAL A 19 -2.29 9.76 -15.82
C VAL A 19 -2.92 10.60 -16.91
N THR A 20 -2.21 11.59 -17.44
CA THR A 20 -2.69 12.45 -18.53
C THR A 20 -3.02 11.65 -19.79
N ALA A 21 -2.16 10.71 -20.21
CA ALA A 21 -2.41 9.86 -21.36
C ALA A 21 -3.65 8.96 -21.14
N SER A 22 -3.82 8.41 -19.94
CA SER A 22 -4.97 7.56 -19.60
C SER A 22 -6.28 8.36 -19.60
N VAL A 23 -6.26 9.59 -19.07
CA VAL A 23 -7.41 10.50 -19.10
C VAL A 23 -7.72 10.95 -20.53
N LEU A 24 -6.72 11.27 -21.35
CA LEU A 24 -6.90 11.64 -22.75
C LEU A 24 -7.50 10.51 -23.58
N VAL A 25 -7.01 9.28 -23.40
CA VAL A 25 -7.59 8.08 -24.05
C VAL A 25 -9.04 7.89 -23.58
N ALA A 26 -9.30 8.01 -22.28
CA ALA A 26 -10.64 7.86 -21.76
C ALA A 26 -11.61 8.91 -22.32
N ALA A 27 -11.19 10.18 -22.36
CA ALA A 27 -11.96 11.27 -22.93
C ALA A 27 -12.20 11.10 -24.43
N LEU A 28 -11.17 10.70 -25.19
CA LEU A 28 -11.27 10.46 -26.63
C LEU A 28 -12.26 9.33 -26.95
N VAL A 29 -12.15 8.20 -26.26
CA VAL A 29 -13.06 7.06 -26.44
C VAL A 29 -14.49 7.47 -26.05
N GLY A 30 -14.66 8.22 -24.95
CA GLY A 30 -15.97 8.73 -24.53
C GLY A 30 -16.62 9.64 -25.59
N VAL A 31 -15.86 10.58 -26.15
CA VAL A 31 -16.35 11.50 -27.21
C VAL A 31 -16.69 10.74 -28.49
N LEU A 32 -15.84 9.81 -28.92
CA LEU A 32 -16.08 9.00 -30.11
C LEU A 32 -17.30 8.09 -29.94
N ALA A 33 -17.45 7.46 -28.78
CA ALA A 33 -18.59 6.60 -28.47
C ALA A 33 -19.91 7.40 -28.45
N ALA A 34 -19.91 8.59 -27.85
CA ALA A 34 -21.06 9.49 -27.88
C ALA A 34 -21.39 9.95 -29.31
N GLY A 35 -20.39 10.28 -30.12
CA GLY A 35 -20.57 10.68 -31.52
C GLY A 35 -21.07 9.56 -32.43
N ALA A 36 -20.77 8.31 -32.09
CA ALA A 36 -21.23 7.12 -32.81
C ALA A 36 -22.59 6.57 -32.31
N GLY A 37 -23.23 7.23 -31.34
CA GLY A 37 -24.50 6.78 -30.77
C GLY A 37 -24.40 5.50 -29.93
N VAL A 38 -23.19 5.14 -29.47
CA VAL A 38 -22.98 3.93 -28.65
C VAL A 38 -23.58 4.15 -27.25
N PRO A 39 -24.43 3.24 -26.75
CA PRO A 39 -24.99 3.34 -25.40
C PRO A 39 -23.90 3.48 -24.33
N ALA A 40 -24.09 4.39 -23.38
CA ALA A 40 -23.13 4.66 -22.31
C ALA A 40 -22.73 3.40 -21.52
N LEU A 41 -23.66 2.44 -21.40
CA LEU A 41 -23.46 1.15 -20.75
C LEU A 41 -22.32 0.32 -21.40
N LEU A 42 -22.14 0.43 -22.72
CA LEU A 42 -21.09 -0.26 -23.48
C LEU A 42 -19.81 0.58 -23.56
N ALA A 43 -19.95 1.89 -23.72
CA ALA A 43 -18.82 2.80 -23.90
C ALA A 43 -17.91 2.88 -22.67
N VAL A 44 -18.50 2.99 -21.46
CA VAL A 44 -17.76 3.18 -20.20
C VAL A 44 -16.78 2.05 -19.91
N PRO A 45 -17.15 0.76 -19.94
CA PRO A 45 -16.21 -0.32 -19.64
C PRO A 45 -15.12 -0.49 -20.71
N VAL A 46 -15.42 -0.27 -21.99
CA VAL A 46 -14.39 -0.28 -23.07
C VAL A 46 -13.37 0.83 -22.83
N THR A 47 -13.85 2.02 -22.47
CA THR A 47 -13.02 3.17 -22.09
C THR A 47 -12.11 2.86 -20.91
N VAL A 48 -12.66 2.25 -19.85
CA VAL A 48 -11.91 1.83 -18.66
C VAL A 48 -10.88 0.76 -19.00
N ALA A 49 -11.23 -0.24 -19.81
CA ALA A 49 -10.32 -1.32 -20.23
C ALA A 49 -9.14 -0.78 -21.05
N LEU A 50 -9.40 0.13 -21.99
CA LEU A 50 -8.36 0.81 -22.79
C LEU A 50 -7.44 1.66 -21.91
N ALA A 51 -8.01 2.44 -20.99
CA ALA A 51 -7.22 3.26 -20.05
C ALA A 51 -6.33 2.39 -19.15
N LEU A 52 -6.86 1.28 -18.63
CA LEU A 52 -6.09 0.29 -17.86
C LEU A 52 -5.00 -0.39 -18.70
N GLY A 53 -5.29 -0.75 -19.95
CA GLY A 53 -4.33 -1.35 -20.87
C GLY A 53 -3.15 -0.42 -21.15
N VAL A 54 -3.42 0.85 -21.46
CA VAL A 54 -2.40 1.90 -21.68
C VAL A 54 -1.60 2.13 -20.39
N THR A 55 -2.28 2.25 -19.25
CA THR A 55 -1.64 2.38 -17.93
C THR A 55 -0.66 1.23 -17.70
N GLN A 56 -1.09 -0.01 -17.92
CA GLN A 56 -0.26 -1.18 -17.64
C GLN A 56 0.93 -1.29 -18.57
N LEU A 57 0.75 -0.98 -19.86
CA LEU A 57 1.82 -1.01 -20.86
C LEU A 57 2.92 0.01 -20.53
N LEU A 58 2.54 1.22 -20.08
CA LEU A 58 3.47 2.25 -19.65
C LEU A 58 4.10 1.94 -18.27
N ALA A 59 3.33 1.40 -17.32
CA ALA A 59 3.81 1.05 -15.98
C ALA A 59 4.84 -0.09 -15.97
N VAL A 60 4.72 -1.06 -16.88
CA VAL A 60 5.70 -2.15 -17.04
C VAL A 60 7.09 -1.58 -17.37
N GLY A 61 7.16 -0.55 -18.22
CA GLY A 61 8.42 0.11 -18.56
C GLY A 61 9.09 0.82 -17.37
N MET A 62 8.29 1.41 -16.47
CA MET A 62 8.80 2.12 -15.29
C MET A 62 9.24 1.18 -14.15
N THR A 63 8.59 0.02 -14.02
CA THR A 63 8.82 -0.91 -12.90
C THR A 63 9.86 -2.00 -13.19
N SER A 64 10.19 -2.24 -14.47
CA SER A 64 11.18 -3.24 -14.86
C SER A 64 12.58 -3.02 -14.24
N PRO A 65 13.16 -1.80 -14.26
CA PRO A 65 14.50 -1.58 -13.70
C PRO A 65 14.60 -1.92 -12.21
N LEU A 66 13.55 -1.61 -11.43
CA LEU A 66 13.50 -1.93 -10.00
C LEU A 66 13.46 -3.45 -9.74
N ARG A 67 12.80 -4.22 -10.61
CA ARG A 67 12.81 -5.69 -10.54
C ARG A 67 14.18 -6.26 -10.90
N GLU A 68 14.84 -5.71 -11.91
CA GLU A 68 16.22 -6.08 -12.27
C GLU A 68 17.18 -5.81 -11.11
N MET A 69 17.09 -4.64 -10.46
CA MET A 69 17.88 -4.32 -9.26
C MET A 69 17.63 -5.28 -8.11
N THR A 70 16.37 -5.64 -7.87
CA THR A 70 16.02 -6.63 -6.83
C THR A 70 16.65 -7.99 -7.15
N GLY A 71 16.62 -8.41 -8.42
CA GLY A 71 17.26 -9.63 -8.88
C GLY A 71 18.78 -9.60 -8.73
N ALA A 72 19.41 -8.48 -9.11
CA ALA A 72 20.84 -8.26 -8.96
C ALA A 72 21.28 -8.28 -7.50
N THR A 73 20.54 -7.60 -6.62
CA THR A 73 20.80 -7.62 -5.17
C THR A 73 20.73 -9.03 -4.60
N ARG A 74 19.75 -9.85 -5.02
CA ARG A 74 19.66 -11.26 -4.60
C ARG A 74 20.83 -12.13 -5.06
N ARG A 75 21.39 -11.85 -6.24
CA ARG A 75 22.61 -12.51 -6.71
C ARG A 75 23.83 -12.06 -5.91
N MET A 76 23.92 -10.77 -5.62
CA MET A 76 24.96 -10.19 -4.79
C MET A 76 24.97 -10.78 -3.37
N MET A 77 23.80 -11.01 -2.77
CA MET A 77 23.68 -11.73 -1.48
C MET A 77 24.21 -13.17 -1.51
N ARG A 78 24.39 -13.77 -2.69
CA ARG A 78 24.98 -15.10 -2.88
C ARG A 78 26.47 -15.03 -3.25
N GLY A 79 27.09 -13.85 -3.17
CA GLY A 79 28.51 -13.62 -3.45
C GLY A 79 28.85 -13.25 -4.90
N ASP A 80 27.85 -13.07 -5.79
CA ASP A 80 28.07 -12.60 -7.16
C ASP A 80 28.14 -11.06 -7.23
N TYR A 81 29.32 -10.50 -6.93
CA TYR A 81 29.57 -9.04 -6.95
C TYR A 81 29.85 -8.49 -8.36
N ALA A 82 29.94 -9.35 -9.39
CA ALA A 82 30.16 -8.94 -10.77
C ALA A 82 28.87 -8.46 -11.47
N VAL A 83 27.70 -8.67 -10.84
CA VAL A 83 26.42 -8.22 -11.39
C VAL A 83 26.38 -6.71 -11.60
N ARG A 84 25.86 -6.28 -12.76
CA ARG A 84 25.61 -4.87 -13.08
C ARG A 84 24.18 -4.71 -13.56
N VAL A 85 23.58 -3.57 -13.20
CA VAL A 85 22.24 -3.19 -13.65
C VAL A 85 22.35 -2.10 -14.70
N ARG A 86 21.46 -2.12 -15.70
CA ARG A 86 21.41 -1.07 -16.72
C ARG A 86 21.01 0.26 -16.10
N ALA A 87 21.83 1.29 -16.33
CA ALA A 87 21.61 2.65 -15.83
C ALA A 87 21.35 3.64 -16.99
N GLU A 88 20.50 3.23 -17.94
CA GLU A 88 20.22 3.99 -19.16
C GLU A 88 19.23 5.15 -18.94
N THR A 89 18.48 5.15 -17.84
CA THR A 89 17.51 6.21 -17.54
C THR A 89 18.18 7.40 -16.86
N SER A 90 17.72 8.61 -17.18
CA SER A 90 18.20 9.87 -16.59
C SER A 90 17.38 10.34 -15.39
N ASP A 91 16.53 9.46 -14.86
CA ASP A 91 15.66 9.72 -13.71
C ASP A 91 16.27 9.22 -12.39
N GLU A 92 15.51 9.37 -11.31
CA GLU A 92 15.90 8.96 -9.96
C GLU A 92 16.18 7.45 -9.88
N VAL A 93 15.55 6.65 -10.75
CA VAL A 93 15.81 5.20 -10.86
C VAL A 93 17.17 4.93 -11.50
N GLY A 94 17.56 5.73 -12.50
CA GLY A 94 18.89 5.65 -13.11
C GLY A 94 20.01 6.12 -12.18
N GLU A 95 19.75 7.12 -11.33
CA GLU A 95 20.68 7.50 -10.26
C GLU A 95 20.88 6.36 -9.26
N LEU A 96 19.80 5.72 -8.81
CA LEU A 96 19.87 4.54 -7.94
C LEU A 96 20.64 3.39 -8.60
N ALA A 97 20.43 3.14 -9.89
CA ALA A 97 21.16 2.10 -10.63
C ALA A 97 22.68 2.38 -10.69
N ARG A 98 23.08 3.66 -10.85
CA ARG A 98 24.50 4.06 -10.78
C ARG A 98 25.09 3.84 -9.39
N ALA A 99 24.39 4.28 -8.33
CA ALA A 99 24.83 4.06 -6.96
C ALA A 99 24.96 2.55 -6.62
N PHE A 100 24.02 1.73 -7.09
CA PHE A 100 24.09 0.27 -6.93
C PHE A 100 25.35 -0.32 -7.61
N ASN A 101 25.63 0.08 -8.85
CA ASN A 101 26.80 -0.41 -9.57
C ASN A 101 28.12 0.01 -8.89
N GLN A 102 28.17 1.20 -8.28
CA GLN A 102 29.33 1.65 -7.52
C GLN A 102 29.56 0.79 -6.26
N MET A 103 28.53 0.59 -5.45
CA MET A 103 28.60 -0.31 -4.28
C MET A 103 29.03 -1.74 -4.68
N ALA A 104 28.49 -2.27 -5.78
CA ALA A 104 28.87 -3.60 -6.27
C ALA A 104 30.34 -3.66 -6.73
N ALA A 105 30.90 -2.55 -7.22
CA ALA A 105 32.32 -2.46 -7.56
C ALA A 105 33.23 -2.43 -6.31
N GLU A 106 32.83 -1.69 -5.27
CA GLU A 106 33.55 -1.63 -3.99
C GLU A 106 33.56 -3.00 -3.29
N LEU A 107 32.41 -3.67 -3.19
CA LEU A 107 32.34 -5.03 -2.62
C LEU A 107 33.19 -6.03 -3.41
N ALA A 108 33.19 -5.94 -4.74
CA ALA A 108 34.02 -6.81 -5.57
C ALA A 108 35.52 -6.55 -5.35
N ALA A 109 35.93 -5.33 -4.98
CA ALA A 109 37.31 -5.02 -4.65
C ALA A 109 37.73 -5.64 -3.31
N VAL A 110 36.90 -5.49 -2.27
CA VAL A 110 37.14 -6.10 -0.95
C VAL A 110 37.21 -7.64 -1.03
N ASP A 111 36.30 -8.25 -1.79
CA ASP A 111 36.29 -9.72 -2.00
C ASP A 111 37.55 -10.21 -2.74
N ARG A 112 38.10 -9.41 -3.67
CA ARG A 112 39.40 -9.72 -4.30
C ARG A 112 40.55 -9.63 -3.31
N GLU A 113 40.62 -8.55 -2.53
CA GLU A 113 41.65 -8.34 -1.51
C GLU A 113 41.67 -9.47 -0.48
N GLN A 114 40.50 -9.93 -0.03
CA GLN A 114 40.38 -11.08 0.87
C GLN A 114 40.94 -12.37 0.25
N ARG A 115 40.63 -12.65 -1.03
CA ARG A 115 41.14 -13.85 -1.73
C ARG A 115 42.65 -13.79 -1.92
N ASP A 116 43.18 -12.63 -2.29
CA ASP A 116 44.61 -12.42 -2.47
C ASP A 116 45.35 -12.63 -1.14
N LEU A 117 44.80 -12.13 -0.02
CA LEU A 117 45.34 -12.39 1.32
C LEU A 117 45.39 -13.89 1.64
N VAL A 118 44.29 -14.63 1.41
CA VAL A 118 44.24 -16.07 1.66
C VAL A 118 45.26 -16.82 0.79
N ALA A 119 45.42 -16.41 -0.47
CA ALA A 119 46.39 -16.99 -1.39
C ALA A 119 47.83 -16.76 -0.90
N THR A 120 48.18 -15.52 -0.53
CA THR A 120 49.50 -15.18 0.00
C THR A 120 49.82 -15.92 1.30
N VAL A 121 48.88 -15.94 2.26
CA VAL A 121 49.04 -16.69 3.52
C VAL A 121 49.28 -18.17 3.26
N SER A 122 48.52 -18.77 2.34
CA SER A 122 48.70 -20.17 1.97
C SER A 122 50.08 -20.45 1.37
N HIS A 123 50.62 -19.49 0.61
CA HIS A 123 51.95 -19.61 0.00
C HIS A 123 53.06 -19.52 1.06
N GLU A 124 53.00 -18.52 1.93
CA GLU A 124 53.99 -18.27 2.98
C GLU A 124 54.03 -19.39 4.04
N LEU A 125 52.92 -20.09 4.29
CA LEU A 125 52.89 -21.25 5.18
C LEU A 125 53.42 -22.53 4.51
N ARG A 126 53.16 -22.72 3.21
CA ARG A 126 53.53 -23.95 2.49
C ARG A 126 55.03 -24.16 2.42
N THR A 127 55.79 -23.09 2.16
CA THR A 127 57.25 -23.14 2.01
C THR A 127 57.99 -23.66 3.26
N PRO A 128 57.79 -23.10 4.48
CA PRO A 128 58.45 -23.61 5.68
C PRO A 128 57.91 -24.98 6.11
N LEU A 129 56.62 -25.28 5.88
CA LEU A 129 56.08 -26.62 6.12
C LEU A 129 56.73 -27.68 5.23
N ALA A 130 56.93 -27.40 3.94
CA ALA A 130 57.62 -28.30 3.03
C ALA A 130 59.09 -28.52 3.46
N ALA A 131 59.77 -27.47 3.92
CA ALA A 131 61.14 -27.57 4.43
C ALA A 131 61.23 -28.40 5.72
N LEU A 132 60.27 -28.23 6.64
CA LEU A 132 60.18 -29.05 7.85
C LEU A 132 59.93 -30.52 7.52
N THR A 133 58.96 -30.80 6.64
CA THR A 133 58.66 -32.16 6.17
C THR A 133 59.88 -32.80 5.52
N ALA A 134 60.56 -32.12 4.60
CA ALA A 134 61.77 -32.63 3.97
C ALA A 134 62.90 -32.91 4.97
N THR A 135 63.01 -32.09 6.02
CA THR A 135 64.00 -32.32 7.10
C THR A 135 63.65 -33.58 7.89
N LEU A 136 62.38 -33.77 8.24
CA LEU A 136 61.89 -34.94 8.97
C LEU A 136 61.96 -36.23 8.13
N GLU A 137 61.67 -36.16 6.82
CA GLU A 137 61.81 -37.29 5.88
C GLU A 137 63.28 -37.73 5.76
N ASN A 138 64.22 -36.79 5.59
CA ASN A 138 65.66 -37.11 5.56
C ASN A 138 66.16 -37.77 6.85
N LEU A 139 65.59 -37.41 8.00
CA LEU A 139 65.87 -38.04 9.28
C LEU A 139 65.26 -39.45 9.37
N ALA A 140 64.03 -39.62 8.88
CA ALA A 140 63.31 -40.91 8.90
C ALA A 140 63.93 -41.95 7.93
N ASP A 141 64.38 -41.51 6.76
CA ASP A 141 65.01 -42.37 5.73
C ASP A 141 66.48 -42.70 6.05
N GLY A 142 67.04 -42.14 7.13
CA GLY A 142 68.43 -42.35 7.53
C GLY A 142 69.45 -41.63 6.65
N VAL A 143 69.00 -40.74 5.76
CA VAL A 143 69.86 -39.88 4.92
C VAL A 143 70.64 -38.88 5.78
N ARG A 144 70.05 -38.43 6.90
CA ARG A 144 70.70 -37.64 7.94
C ARG A 144 70.60 -38.32 9.31
N PRO A 145 71.65 -38.25 10.15
CA PRO A 145 71.61 -38.82 11.49
C PRO A 145 70.65 -38.02 12.39
N ALA A 146 69.85 -38.72 13.20
CA ALA A 146 68.99 -38.12 14.22
C ALA A 146 69.78 -37.71 15.47
N ASP A 147 70.80 -36.86 15.28
CA ASP A 147 71.57 -36.26 16.35
C ASP A 147 70.90 -34.96 16.87
N ALA A 148 71.44 -34.43 17.97
CA ALA A 148 70.90 -33.23 18.62
C ALA A 148 70.91 -31.99 17.70
N GLU A 149 71.82 -31.93 16.73
CA GLU A 149 71.94 -30.81 15.79
C GLU A 149 70.78 -30.81 14.79
N HIS A 150 70.54 -31.94 14.11
CA HIS A 150 69.49 -32.03 13.09
C HIS A 150 68.07 -32.03 13.70
N LEU A 151 67.89 -32.61 14.88
CA LEU A 151 66.64 -32.48 15.64
C LEU A 151 66.41 -31.04 16.09
N GLY A 152 67.46 -30.32 16.49
CA GLY A 152 67.40 -28.88 16.79
C GLY A 152 66.92 -28.06 15.59
N GLN A 153 67.46 -28.32 14.39
CA GLN A 153 67.04 -27.64 13.16
C GLN A 153 65.54 -27.84 12.85
N ALA A 154 65.01 -29.06 13.07
CA ALA A 154 63.58 -29.34 12.90
C ALA A 154 62.71 -28.61 13.94
N VAL A 155 63.16 -28.55 15.20
CA VAL A 155 62.49 -27.77 16.26
C VAL A 155 62.47 -26.28 15.92
N ASP A 156 63.60 -25.72 15.47
CA ASP A 156 63.69 -24.31 15.08
C ASP A 156 62.77 -23.98 13.88
N GLN A 157 62.67 -24.89 12.90
CA GLN A 157 61.72 -24.77 11.80
C GLN A 157 60.27 -24.81 12.27
N ALA A 158 59.92 -25.71 13.18
CA ALA A 158 58.57 -25.79 13.76
C ALA A 158 58.22 -24.53 14.59
N GLN A 159 59.18 -24.00 15.36
CA GLN A 159 59.02 -22.76 16.12
C GLN A 159 58.84 -21.55 15.19
N ARG A 160 59.56 -21.48 14.07
CA ARG A 160 59.37 -20.45 13.04
C ARG A 160 57.97 -20.48 12.44
N VAL A 161 57.43 -21.66 12.11
CA VAL A 161 56.04 -21.81 11.64
C VAL A 161 55.04 -21.38 12.72
N GLY A 162 55.30 -21.74 13.98
CA GLY A 162 54.49 -21.32 15.12
C GLY A 162 54.45 -19.80 15.31
N ALA A 163 55.59 -19.12 15.16
CA ALA A 163 55.68 -17.66 15.21
C ALA A 163 54.90 -16.99 14.06
N LEU A 164 55.07 -17.48 12.82
CA LEU A 164 54.30 -17.05 11.65
C LEU A 164 52.79 -17.17 11.86
N LEU A 165 52.32 -18.29 12.41
CA LEU A 165 50.92 -18.50 12.72
C LEU A 165 50.43 -17.54 13.82
N GLY A 166 51.25 -17.31 14.84
CA GLY A 166 50.98 -16.33 15.89
C GLY A 166 50.79 -14.92 15.34
N ASP A 167 51.71 -14.49 14.46
CA ASP A 167 51.66 -13.19 13.79
C ASP A 167 50.40 -13.04 12.91
N LEU A 168 50.03 -14.09 12.18
CA LEU A 168 48.80 -14.10 11.35
C LEU A 168 47.52 -14.06 12.20
N LEU A 169 47.49 -14.75 13.35
CA LEU A 169 46.35 -14.72 14.26
C LEU A 169 46.21 -13.35 14.95
N ASP A 170 47.33 -12.73 15.32
CA ASP A 170 47.33 -11.36 15.82
C ASP A 170 46.82 -10.40 14.74
N LEU A 171 47.27 -10.54 13.49
CA LEU A 171 46.79 -9.76 12.34
C LEU A 171 45.28 -9.94 12.06
N SER A 172 44.75 -11.17 12.14
CA SER A 172 43.32 -11.42 11.97
C SER A 172 42.47 -10.79 13.07
N ARG A 173 42.98 -10.75 14.31
CA ARG A 173 42.31 -10.08 15.44
C ARG A 173 42.30 -8.56 15.28
N VAL A 174 43.27 -8.00 14.55
CA VAL A 174 43.30 -6.57 14.16
C VAL A 174 42.15 -6.22 13.23
N ASP A 175 41.99 -6.97 12.14
CA ASP A 175 40.98 -6.69 11.11
C ASP A 175 39.55 -6.81 11.66
N ALA A 176 39.37 -7.63 12.69
CA ALA A 176 38.10 -7.79 13.39
C ALA A 176 37.82 -6.69 14.44
N GLY A 177 38.81 -5.85 14.80
CA GLY A 177 38.66 -4.78 15.78
C GLY A 177 38.49 -5.24 17.25
N VAL A 178 38.85 -6.48 17.60
CA VAL A 178 38.42 -7.15 18.85
C VAL A 178 39.56 -7.34 19.88
N SER A 179 40.55 -6.43 19.95
CA SER A 179 41.63 -6.58 20.95
C SER A 179 41.51 -5.54 22.08
N PRO A 180 40.90 -5.88 23.24
CA PRO A 180 40.92 -5.00 24.40
C PRO A 180 42.33 -4.96 25.00
N LEU A 181 42.91 -3.77 25.15
CA LEU A 181 44.19 -3.57 25.84
C LEU A 181 44.04 -3.75 27.36
N ARG A 182 44.96 -4.48 27.99
CA ARG A 182 45.07 -4.57 29.45
C ARG A 182 46.07 -3.54 29.95
N LEU A 183 45.63 -2.28 30.00
CA LEU A 183 46.45 -1.15 30.41
C LEU A 183 46.81 -1.21 31.90
N GLY A 184 48.09 -1.07 32.22
CA GLY A 184 48.61 -0.91 33.57
C GLY A 184 49.94 -0.14 33.58
N PRO A 185 50.47 0.22 34.76
CA PRO A 185 51.77 0.88 34.86
C PRO A 185 52.90 -0.10 34.50
N VAL A 186 53.75 0.30 33.56
CA VAL A 186 54.87 -0.51 33.06
C VAL A 186 56.16 0.31 33.17
N PRO A 187 57.15 -0.10 34.00
CA PRO A 187 58.47 0.52 34.00
C PRO A 187 59.22 0.13 32.71
N LEU A 188 59.58 1.13 31.90
CA LEU A 188 60.10 0.92 30.54
C LEU A 188 61.54 0.39 30.53
N GLY A 189 62.41 0.88 31.43
CA GLY A 189 63.79 0.41 31.57
C GLY A 189 63.89 -1.10 31.78
N PRO A 190 63.27 -1.67 32.84
CA PRO A 190 63.26 -3.10 33.08
C PRO A 190 62.68 -3.93 31.92
N LEU A 191 61.66 -3.41 31.22
CA LEU A 191 61.09 -4.09 30.06
C LEU A 191 62.06 -4.12 28.86
N LEU A 192 62.81 -3.05 28.63
CA LEU A 192 63.85 -3.00 27.60
C LEU A 192 65.00 -3.95 27.94
N ASP A 193 65.42 -3.99 29.20
CA ASP A 193 66.47 -4.92 29.66
C ASP A 193 66.06 -6.39 29.45
N GLU A 194 64.80 -6.73 29.74
CA GLU A 194 64.23 -8.06 29.46
C GLU A 194 64.28 -8.40 27.96
N VAL A 195 63.82 -7.49 27.10
CA VAL A 195 63.80 -7.73 25.64
C VAL A 195 65.21 -7.79 25.05
N VAL A 196 66.15 -6.98 25.55
CA VAL A 196 67.55 -7.02 25.14
C VAL A 196 68.20 -8.34 25.58
N ALA A 197 67.95 -8.79 26.81
CA ALA A 197 68.46 -10.07 27.31
C ALA A 197 67.99 -11.27 26.47
N ASP A 198 66.76 -11.23 25.95
CA ASP A 198 66.22 -12.24 25.04
C ASP A 198 66.90 -12.25 23.65
N LEU A 199 67.47 -11.12 23.21
CA LEU A 199 68.11 -10.97 21.90
C LEU A 199 69.63 -11.26 21.91
N VAL A 200 70.31 -11.14 23.05
CA VAL A 200 71.75 -11.42 23.23
C VAL A 200 72.20 -12.86 22.83
N PRO A 201 71.41 -13.93 23.05
CA PRO A 201 71.80 -15.31 22.70
C PRO A 201 71.77 -15.64 21.19
N THR A 202 71.27 -14.75 20.33
CA THR A 202 70.93 -15.05 18.92
C THR A 202 72.13 -15.15 17.94
N GLY A 203 73.37 -15.14 18.44
CA GLY A 203 74.56 -15.49 17.65
C GLY A 203 75.28 -14.35 16.92
N ARG A 204 74.72 -13.13 16.85
CA ARG A 204 75.43 -11.92 16.37
C ARG A 204 75.90 -11.07 17.55
N ARG A 205 77.19 -10.67 17.55
CA ARG A 205 77.75 -9.77 18.56
C ARG A 205 77.29 -8.33 18.27
N VAL A 206 76.24 -7.86 18.94
CA VAL A 206 75.74 -6.47 18.84
C VAL A 206 75.75 -5.85 20.24
N ALA A 207 76.25 -4.62 20.36
CA ALA A 207 76.24 -3.88 21.62
C ALA A 207 74.96 -3.04 21.73
N PHE A 208 74.23 -3.18 22.84
CA PHE A 208 73.06 -2.35 23.14
C PHE A 208 73.44 -1.21 24.07
N ASP A 209 73.02 0.00 23.72
CA ASP A 209 73.17 1.21 24.53
C ASP A 209 71.77 1.74 24.86
N VAL A 210 71.30 1.49 26.08
CA VAL A 210 69.90 1.75 26.50
C VAL A 210 69.86 2.92 27.47
N GLU A 211 69.31 4.04 27.02
CA GLU A 211 69.10 5.26 27.80
C GLU A 211 67.58 5.49 27.95
N ALA A 212 66.95 4.81 28.92
CA ALA A 212 65.50 4.89 29.12
C ALA A 212 65.05 5.64 30.40
N GLY A 213 65.95 5.81 31.38
CA GLY A 213 65.64 6.38 32.70
C GLY A 213 64.60 5.57 33.50
N ASP A 214 64.14 6.12 34.63
CA ASP A 214 63.09 5.52 35.48
C ASP A 214 61.66 5.78 34.94
N LEU A 215 61.49 5.72 33.62
CA LEU A 215 60.21 6.04 32.97
C LEU A 215 59.17 4.94 33.19
N VAL A 216 58.00 5.31 33.73
CA VAL A 216 56.83 4.44 33.87
C VAL A 216 55.73 4.91 32.93
N VAL A 217 55.23 4.02 32.07
CA VAL A 217 54.20 4.30 31.06
C VAL A 217 52.94 3.48 31.31
N THR A 218 51.78 3.99 30.92
CA THR A 218 50.52 3.22 30.97
C THR A 218 50.34 2.46 29.66
N ALA A 219 50.52 1.14 29.69
CA ALA A 219 50.45 0.30 28.49
C ALA A 219 50.01 -1.13 28.81
N ASP A 220 49.65 -1.89 27.78
CA ASP A 220 49.57 -3.35 27.90
C ASP A 220 50.99 -3.92 27.82
N ARG A 221 51.50 -4.43 28.95
CA ARG A 221 52.88 -4.93 29.06
C ARG A 221 53.21 -5.97 27.99
N ALA A 222 52.29 -6.90 27.69
CA ALA A 222 52.56 -7.99 26.75
C ALA A 222 52.65 -7.46 25.31
N ARG A 223 51.74 -6.56 24.93
CA ARG A 223 51.73 -5.94 23.60
C ARG A 223 52.90 -4.96 23.43
N LEU A 224 53.21 -4.16 24.45
CA LEU A 224 54.37 -3.27 24.42
C LEU A 224 55.67 -4.07 24.25
N ARG A 225 55.84 -5.18 24.98
CA ARG A 225 56.99 -6.09 24.79
C ARG A 225 57.10 -6.59 23.36
N GLN A 226 55.98 -6.98 22.73
CA GLN A 226 55.94 -7.46 21.34
C GLN A 226 56.40 -6.39 20.34
N LEU A 227 55.91 -5.15 20.50
CA LEU A 227 56.32 -4.03 19.66
C LEU A 227 57.82 -3.71 19.83
N LEU A 228 58.35 -3.75 21.06
CA LEU A 228 59.76 -3.52 21.36
C LEU A 228 60.64 -4.62 20.79
N ALA A 229 60.23 -5.89 20.94
CA ALA A 229 60.93 -7.03 20.36
C ALA A 229 61.01 -6.92 18.84
N ASN A 230 59.91 -6.60 18.17
CA ASN A 230 59.89 -6.43 16.70
C ASN A 230 60.79 -5.26 16.24
N ALA A 231 60.82 -4.15 16.99
CA ALA A 231 61.66 -3.00 16.67
C ALA A 231 63.17 -3.32 16.86
N LEU A 232 63.53 -3.95 17.99
CA LEU A 232 64.91 -4.28 18.32
C LEU A 232 65.46 -5.43 17.48
N GLU A 233 64.64 -6.46 17.20
CA GLU A 233 65.03 -7.54 16.30
C GLU A 233 65.31 -7.01 14.89
N ASN A 234 64.51 -6.06 14.40
CA ASN A 234 64.75 -5.41 13.12
C ASN A 234 66.10 -4.66 13.10
N ALA A 235 66.41 -3.91 14.16
CA ALA A 235 67.68 -3.19 14.31
C ALA A 235 68.90 -4.15 14.35
N VAL A 236 68.79 -5.26 15.09
CA VAL A 236 69.84 -6.31 15.18
C VAL A 236 70.03 -7.02 13.84
N ARG A 237 68.93 -7.31 13.13
CA ARG A 237 68.96 -8.02 11.85
C ARG A 237 69.62 -7.19 10.75
N HIS A 238 69.30 -5.90 10.66
CA HIS A 238 69.79 -5.03 9.59
C HIS A 238 71.07 -4.25 9.95
N GLY A 239 71.51 -4.31 11.21
CA GLY A 239 72.80 -3.76 11.65
C GLY A 239 74.02 -4.60 11.20
N PRO A 240 75.22 -3.99 11.16
CA PRO A 240 76.48 -4.70 10.90
C PRO A 240 76.89 -5.58 12.09
N GLU A 241 77.65 -6.66 11.83
CA GLU A 241 78.23 -7.47 12.92
C GLU A 241 79.23 -6.65 13.75
N GLY A 242 79.15 -6.74 15.08
CA GLY A 242 79.94 -5.90 15.98
C GLY A 242 79.40 -4.47 16.14
N GLY A 243 78.31 -4.13 15.44
CA GLY A 243 77.70 -2.81 15.49
C GLY A 243 76.97 -2.49 16.80
N ARG A 244 76.49 -1.26 16.90
CA ARG A 244 75.75 -0.75 18.06
C ARG A 244 74.28 -0.49 17.73
N VAL A 245 73.39 -0.89 18.64
CA VAL A 245 71.97 -0.47 18.64
C VAL A 245 71.77 0.48 19.81
N THR A 246 71.39 1.72 19.51
CA THR A 246 71.15 2.76 20.51
C THR A 246 69.64 2.91 20.73
N VAL A 247 69.20 2.82 21.99
CA VAL A 247 67.81 2.94 22.38
C VAL A 247 67.67 4.13 23.33
N ARG A 248 66.99 5.20 22.90
CA ARG A 248 66.78 6.40 23.71
C ARG A 248 65.31 6.64 23.96
N ALA A 249 64.92 6.70 25.23
CA ALA A 249 63.58 7.14 25.61
C ALA A 249 63.61 8.59 26.09
N ALA A 250 62.61 9.37 25.67
CA ALA A 250 62.40 10.73 26.14
C ALA A 250 60.91 10.97 26.39
N VAL A 251 60.60 11.91 27.27
CA VAL A 251 59.24 12.36 27.55
C VAL A 251 59.12 13.81 27.12
N ASP A 252 58.10 14.11 26.31
CA ASP A 252 57.79 15.48 25.90
C ASP A 252 56.26 15.68 25.83
N ALA A 253 55.78 16.79 26.37
CA ALA A 253 54.41 17.28 26.26
C ALA A 253 53.28 16.23 26.44
N GLY A 254 53.38 15.32 27.42
CA GLY A 254 52.34 14.32 27.70
C GLY A 254 52.44 13.03 26.86
N ARG A 255 53.47 12.91 26.04
CA ARG A 255 53.84 11.74 25.24
C ARG A 255 55.23 11.25 25.62
N TRP A 256 55.52 10.01 25.32
CA TRP A 256 56.85 9.46 25.40
C TRP A 256 57.28 8.95 24.02
N THR A 257 58.55 9.17 23.71
CA THR A 257 59.17 8.75 22.47
C THR A 257 60.28 7.77 22.75
N LEU A 258 60.41 6.75 21.91
CA LEU A 258 61.53 5.80 21.93
C LEU A 258 62.15 5.73 20.55
N ASP A 259 63.42 6.10 20.47
CA ASP A 259 64.23 5.98 19.26
C ASP A 259 65.10 4.73 19.35
N VAL A 260 64.90 3.82 18.41
CA VAL A 260 65.77 2.65 18.19
C VAL A 260 66.61 2.93 16.94
N ALA A 261 67.90 3.15 17.12
CA ALA A 261 68.84 3.47 16.04
C ALA A 261 69.84 2.33 15.83
N ASP A 262 69.98 1.86 14.59
CA ASP A 262 71.03 0.92 14.17
C ASP A 262 72.13 1.62 13.34
N GLU A 263 73.22 0.91 13.06
CA GLU A 263 74.33 1.36 12.20
C GLU A 263 74.29 0.71 10.80
N GLY A 264 73.12 0.23 10.38
CA GLY A 264 72.88 -0.48 9.12
C GLY A 264 72.87 0.41 7.86
N PRO A 265 72.43 -0.11 6.71
CA PRO A 265 72.39 0.64 5.46
C PRO A 265 71.31 1.75 5.44
N GLY A 266 70.38 1.74 6.40
CA GLY A 266 69.23 2.66 6.44
C GLY A 266 68.12 2.29 5.47
N VAL A 267 67.02 3.06 5.51
CA VAL A 267 65.84 2.87 4.64
C VAL A 267 65.61 4.11 3.78
N ALA A 268 65.54 3.91 2.46
CA ALA A 268 65.31 4.99 1.50
C ALA A 268 63.96 5.69 1.73
N PRO A 269 63.85 7.03 1.59
CA PRO A 269 62.61 7.75 1.90
C PRO A 269 61.35 7.22 1.22
N GLY A 270 61.45 6.77 -0.05
CA GLY A 270 60.31 6.20 -0.80
C GLY A 270 59.86 4.81 -0.34
N ASP A 271 60.69 4.11 0.43
CA ASP A 271 60.45 2.74 0.88
C ASP A 271 60.06 2.65 2.37
N ARG A 272 60.16 3.76 3.11
CA ARG A 272 59.84 3.83 4.55
C ARG A 272 58.40 3.41 4.87
N GLU A 273 57.43 3.79 4.05
CA GLU A 273 56.02 3.40 4.28
C GLU A 273 55.72 1.96 3.85
N ARG A 274 56.37 1.49 2.78
CA ARG A 274 56.25 0.12 2.28
C ARG A 274 56.79 -0.90 3.28
N ALA A 275 57.79 -0.54 4.07
CA ALA A 275 58.32 -1.38 5.16
C ALA A 275 57.29 -1.68 6.27
N PHE A 276 56.20 -0.92 6.36
CA PHE A 276 55.10 -1.16 7.29
C PHE A 276 53.86 -1.83 6.63
N GLU A 277 53.93 -2.17 5.34
CA GLU A 277 52.91 -2.96 4.65
C GLU A 277 53.03 -4.45 5.03
N ARG A 278 51.92 -5.20 4.90
CA ARG A 278 51.90 -6.65 5.17
C ARG A 278 52.82 -7.35 4.18
N PHE A 279 53.74 -8.17 4.69
CA PHE A 279 54.74 -8.87 3.86
C PHE A 279 55.66 -7.92 3.07
N GLY A 280 55.77 -6.65 3.48
CA GLY A 280 56.61 -5.66 2.82
C GLY A 280 58.09 -5.94 3.03
N THR A 281 58.75 -6.55 2.05
CA THR A 281 60.22 -6.72 2.03
C THR A 281 60.84 -5.73 1.03
N LEU A 282 61.96 -5.11 1.44
CA LEU A 282 62.68 -4.10 0.64
C LEU A 282 63.76 -4.71 -0.27
N THR A 283 63.94 -6.03 -0.20
CA THR A 283 64.92 -6.80 -0.98
C THR A 283 64.21 -7.66 -2.03
N GLY A 284 64.80 -7.78 -3.22
CA GLY A 284 64.29 -8.63 -4.29
C GLY A 284 64.33 -10.13 -3.94
N PRO A 285 63.62 -10.98 -4.71
CA PRO A 285 63.42 -12.41 -4.43
C PRO A 285 64.71 -13.26 -4.30
N ASP A 286 65.87 -12.75 -4.71
CA ASP A 286 67.15 -13.50 -4.74
C ASP A 286 68.03 -13.33 -3.48
N GLN A 287 67.61 -12.57 -2.46
CA GLN A 287 68.34 -12.46 -1.19
C GLN A 287 67.55 -13.09 -0.04
N PRO A 288 68.00 -14.23 0.52
CA PRO A 288 67.35 -14.86 1.66
C PRO A 288 67.67 -14.09 2.94
N THR A 289 66.89 -13.06 3.23
CA THR A 289 66.81 -12.46 4.57
C THR A 289 65.61 -13.09 5.28
N GLY A 290 65.87 -13.86 6.34
CA GLY A 290 64.89 -14.73 7.02
C GLY A 290 63.81 -14.02 7.85
N GLY A 291 63.10 -13.05 7.28
CA GLY A 291 62.02 -12.31 7.93
C GLY A 291 60.67 -12.48 7.24
N THR A 292 59.59 -12.55 8.03
CA THR A 292 58.20 -12.73 7.56
C THR A 292 57.57 -11.48 6.95
N GLY A 293 58.24 -10.32 7.03
CA GLY A 293 57.70 -9.03 6.61
C GLY A 293 56.48 -8.55 7.43
N LEU A 294 56.16 -9.21 8.55
CA LEU A 294 55.01 -8.88 9.41
C LEU A 294 55.40 -8.06 10.65
N GLY A 295 56.66 -8.13 11.11
CA GLY A 295 57.08 -7.56 12.40
C GLY A 295 56.86 -6.05 12.53
N LEU A 296 57.24 -5.26 11.51
CA LEU A 296 57.04 -3.81 11.52
C LEU A 296 55.57 -3.42 11.33
N ALA A 297 54.80 -4.19 10.56
CA ALA A 297 53.35 -4.00 10.44
C ALA A 297 52.64 -4.23 11.79
N ILE A 298 53.05 -5.25 12.55
CA ILE A 298 52.58 -5.52 13.91
C ILE A 298 52.99 -4.39 14.86
N ALA A 299 54.24 -3.90 14.78
CA ALA A 299 54.70 -2.78 15.61
C ALA A 299 53.87 -1.50 15.37
N ARG A 300 53.59 -1.17 14.09
CA ARG A 300 52.73 -0.03 13.73
C ARG A 300 51.31 -0.19 14.27
N TRP A 301 50.77 -1.40 14.21
CA TRP A 301 49.44 -1.69 14.76
C TRP A 301 49.39 -1.56 16.30
N VAL A 302 50.32 -2.19 17.01
CA VAL A 302 50.37 -2.13 18.48
C VAL A 302 50.49 -0.68 18.95
N ALA A 303 51.28 0.15 18.26
CA ALA A 303 51.37 1.57 18.58
C ALA A 303 50.03 2.29 18.35
N GLY A 304 49.34 1.99 17.25
CA GLY A 304 48.00 2.51 16.96
C GLY A 304 46.96 2.14 18.03
N LEU A 305 46.98 0.91 18.54
CA LEU A 305 46.11 0.50 19.66
C LEU A 305 46.33 1.34 20.92
N HIS A 306 47.57 1.73 21.18
CA HIS A 306 47.94 2.59 22.31
C HIS A 306 47.77 4.09 21.99
N GLY A 307 47.15 4.46 20.85
CA GLY A 307 46.94 5.86 20.46
C GLY A 307 48.21 6.59 20.01
N GLY A 308 49.25 5.84 19.64
CA GLY A 308 50.54 6.33 19.16
C GLY A 308 50.84 5.95 17.71
N THR A 309 52.08 6.20 17.29
CA THR A 309 52.57 5.91 15.94
C THR A 309 53.99 5.34 15.99
N VAL A 310 54.36 4.56 14.96
CA VAL A 310 55.74 4.15 14.68
C VAL A 310 56.11 4.68 13.31
N ARG A 311 57.27 5.30 13.18
CA ARG A 311 57.77 5.87 11.92
C ARG A 311 59.30 5.80 11.84
N PHE A 312 59.84 5.86 10.64
CA PHE A 312 61.27 6.09 10.47
C PHE A 312 61.58 7.58 10.73
N GLY A 313 62.49 7.84 11.67
CA GLY A 313 63.10 9.15 11.89
C GLY A 313 64.26 9.39 10.92
N ASP A 314 64.70 10.64 10.83
CA ASP A 314 65.91 10.97 10.07
C ASP A 314 67.14 10.73 10.95
N PRO A 315 68.15 9.98 10.46
CA PRO A 315 69.38 9.76 11.20
C PRO A 315 70.15 11.08 11.37
N PRO A 316 70.88 11.27 12.49
CA PRO A 316 71.71 12.45 12.71
C PRO A 316 72.71 12.72 11.57
N PRO A 317 73.02 13.98 11.23
CA PRO A 317 73.97 14.30 10.17
C PRO A 317 75.33 13.62 10.39
N GLY A 318 75.81 12.87 9.40
CA GLY A 318 77.09 12.15 9.48
C GLY A 318 77.02 10.72 10.03
N THR A 319 75.84 10.23 10.41
CA THR A 319 75.61 8.84 10.83
C THR A 319 74.99 8.01 9.69
N ARG A 320 75.25 6.70 9.67
CA ARG A 320 74.60 5.72 8.77
C ARG A 320 73.71 4.81 9.62
N GLY A 321 72.55 4.41 9.10
CA GLY A 321 71.60 3.57 9.85
C GLY A 321 70.13 3.92 9.63
N ALA A 322 69.24 3.09 10.16
CA ALA A 322 67.84 3.42 10.31
C ALA A 322 67.54 3.84 11.75
N VAL A 323 66.68 4.85 11.91
CA VAL A 323 66.14 5.26 13.21
C VAL A 323 64.64 4.98 13.19
N LEU A 324 64.18 4.04 14.02
CA LEU A 324 62.77 3.78 14.22
C LEU A 324 62.30 4.55 15.45
N ARG A 325 61.40 5.52 15.25
CA ARG A 325 60.82 6.35 16.29
C ARG A 325 59.42 5.86 16.64
N LEU A 326 59.21 5.54 17.90
CA LEU A 326 57.92 5.28 18.49
C LEU A 326 57.46 6.54 19.24
N ASP A 327 56.20 6.93 19.06
CA ASP A 327 55.58 8.09 19.70
C ASP A 327 54.24 7.65 20.28
N LEU A 328 54.15 7.59 21.60
CA LEU A 328 53.01 7.03 22.33
C LEU A 328 52.54 8.02 23.43
N PRO A 329 51.23 8.13 23.70
CA PRO A 329 50.73 8.90 24.82
C PRO A 329 51.15 8.27 26.16
N LEU A 330 51.43 9.09 27.18
CA LEU A 330 51.69 8.60 28.55
C LEU A 330 50.45 7.94 29.18
N ASP A 331 49.25 8.38 28.76
CA ASP A 331 47.96 7.86 29.20
C ASP A 331 47.04 7.63 27.97
N PRO A 332 46.90 6.38 27.48
CA PRO A 332 46.08 6.08 26.31
C PRO A 332 44.58 6.16 26.63
N VAL A 333 43.82 6.91 25.83
CA VAL A 333 42.35 7.04 25.96
C VAL A 333 41.67 5.71 25.64
N ARG A 334 40.83 5.20 26.54
CA ARG A 334 40.03 3.98 26.31
C ARG A 334 39.09 4.17 25.11
N PRO A 335 39.15 3.34 24.05
CA PRO A 335 38.13 3.33 23.03
C PRO A 335 36.79 2.87 23.63
N GLN A 336 35.74 3.67 23.45
CA GLN A 336 34.38 3.34 23.88
C GLN A 336 33.79 2.30 22.91
N GLU A 337 33.32 1.17 23.44
CA GLU A 337 32.62 0.12 22.70
C GLU A 337 31.45 0.69 21.89
N ALA A 338 31.55 0.65 20.56
CA ALA A 338 30.37 0.71 19.70
C ALA A 338 29.81 -0.72 19.58
N PRO A 339 28.52 -0.96 19.88
CA PRO A 339 27.95 -2.30 19.79
C PRO A 339 27.95 -2.77 18.34
N VAL A 340 28.72 -3.82 18.06
CA VAL A 340 28.69 -4.53 16.77
C VAL A 340 27.34 -5.25 16.67
N SER A 341 26.41 -4.66 15.91
CA SER A 341 25.20 -5.37 15.48
C SER A 341 25.62 -6.49 14.55
N ALA A 342 25.42 -7.74 14.97
CA ALA A 342 25.48 -8.88 14.06
C ALA A 342 24.53 -8.64 12.87
N PRO A 343 24.90 -8.98 11.63
CA PRO A 343 23.98 -8.94 10.51
C PRO A 343 22.89 -9.98 10.75
N ALA A 344 21.69 -9.53 11.11
CA ALA A 344 20.53 -10.37 11.23
C ALA A 344 20.27 -11.06 9.88
N ALA A 345 20.17 -12.39 9.89
CA ALA A 345 19.76 -13.16 8.73
C ALA A 345 18.42 -12.58 8.20
N PRO A 346 18.31 -12.28 6.89
CA PRO A 346 17.06 -11.75 6.36
C PRO A 346 15.96 -12.80 6.55
N PRO A 347 14.75 -12.41 7.01
CA PRO A 347 13.64 -13.33 7.13
C PRO A 347 13.37 -13.98 5.78
N THR A 348 13.32 -15.32 5.76
CA THR A 348 13.00 -16.17 4.61
C THR A 348 11.54 -16.09 4.19
N THR A 349 10.86 -14.99 4.49
CA THR A 349 9.50 -14.78 4.02
C THR A 349 9.54 -14.61 2.49
N PRO A 350 8.75 -15.39 1.74
CA PRO A 350 8.61 -15.16 0.31
C PRO A 350 8.23 -13.70 0.06
N PRO A 351 8.77 -13.06 -0.99
CA PRO A 351 8.44 -11.67 -1.26
C PRO A 351 6.91 -11.55 -1.39
N PRO A 352 6.29 -10.60 -0.66
CA PRO A 352 4.86 -10.38 -0.81
C PRO A 352 4.54 -10.08 -2.28
N PRO A 353 3.42 -10.59 -2.83
CA PRO A 353 2.98 -10.27 -4.18
C PRO A 353 2.94 -8.74 -4.41
N VAL A 354 3.13 -8.29 -5.65
CA VAL A 354 3.31 -6.87 -6.05
C VAL A 354 2.25 -5.90 -5.50
N ILE A 355 1.07 -6.41 -5.12
CA ILE A 355 -0.08 -5.65 -4.59
C ILE A 355 -0.15 -5.62 -3.06
N ASP A 356 0.56 -6.51 -2.35
CA ASP A 356 0.59 -6.58 -0.88
C ASP A 356 1.30 -5.41 -0.18
N PRO A 357 2.27 -4.67 -0.77
CA PRO A 357 2.77 -3.44 -0.17
C PRO A 357 1.70 -2.33 -0.11
N LEU A 358 0.79 -2.28 -1.09
CA LEU A 358 -0.28 -1.28 -1.18
C LEU A 358 -1.47 -1.64 -0.30
N PHE A 359 -1.84 -2.92 -0.27
CA PHE A 359 -3.05 -3.38 0.42
C PHE A 359 -2.78 -4.20 1.68
N GLY A 360 -1.61 -4.79 1.89
CA GLY A 360 -1.40 -5.86 2.88
C GLY A 360 -1.67 -5.48 4.35
N ARG A 361 -1.48 -4.21 4.73
CA ARG A 361 -1.90 -3.71 6.07
C ARG A 361 -3.41 -3.51 6.18
N PHE A 362 -4.07 -3.08 5.10
CA PHE A 362 -5.50 -2.76 5.06
C PHE A 362 -6.38 -3.95 4.67
N TRP A 363 -5.87 -4.87 3.86
CA TRP A 363 -6.58 -5.95 3.20
C TRP A 363 -5.65 -7.18 3.02
N PRO A 364 -5.36 -7.91 4.12
CA PRO A 364 -4.51 -9.09 4.07
C PRO A 364 -5.15 -10.17 3.19
N ASP A 365 -4.35 -10.82 2.34
CA ASP A 365 -4.80 -11.95 1.52
C ASP A 365 -4.86 -13.21 2.39
N THR A 366 -6.00 -13.91 2.43
CA THR A 366 -6.06 -15.22 3.07
C THR A 366 -5.77 -16.31 2.02
N PRO A 367 -4.85 -17.25 2.29
CA PRO A 367 -4.57 -18.34 1.37
C PRO A 367 -5.72 -19.34 1.37
N GLY A 368 -6.55 -19.32 0.32
CA GLY A 368 -7.63 -20.29 0.11
C GLY A 368 -8.18 -20.24 -1.32
N THR A 369 -8.66 -21.37 -1.85
CA THR A 369 -9.33 -21.44 -3.16
C THR A 369 -10.79 -21.81 -2.96
N HIS A 370 -11.71 -21.07 -3.58
CA HIS A 370 -13.15 -21.33 -3.49
C HIS A 370 -13.74 -21.50 -4.89
N ARG A 371 -13.64 -22.72 -5.42
CA ARG A 371 -14.14 -23.08 -6.76
C ARG A 371 -15.65 -22.81 -6.89
N GLY A 372 -16.41 -23.09 -5.83
CA GLY A 372 -17.86 -22.85 -5.81
C GLY A 372 -18.24 -21.40 -6.03
N VAL A 373 -17.51 -20.45 -5.43
CA VAL A 373 -17.76 -19.01 -5.60
C VAL A 373 -17.47 -18.55 -7.03
N LEU A 374 -16.36 -19.03 -7.61
CA LEU A 374 -16.03 -18.71 -9.01
C LEU A 374 -17.08 -19.25 -9.97
N LEU A 375 -17.46 -20.53 -9.83
CA LEU A 375 -18.48 -21.15 -10.69
C LEU A 375 -19.84 -20.48 -10.54
N ALA A 376 -20.25 -20.12 -9.32
CA ALA A 376 -21.51 -19.42 -9.07
C ALA A 376 -21.51 -18.00 -9.67
N SER A 377 -20.39 -17.28 -9.60
CA SER A 377 -20.26 -15.95 -10.22
C SER A 377 -20.32 -16.02 -11.74
N VAL A 378 -19.66 -17.00 -12.35
CA VAL A 378 -19.74 -17.26 -13.80
C VAL A 378 -21.15 -17.67 -14.21
N ALA A 379 -21.80 -18.56 -13.45
CA ALA A 379 -23.19 -18.97 -13.70
C ALA A 379 -24.17 -17.79 -13.60
N THR A 380 -23.98 -16.89 -12.63
CA THR A 380 -24.77 -15.66 -12.48
C THR A 380 -24.58 -14.74 -13.69
N GLY A 381 -23.34 -14.59 -14.17
CA GLY A 381 -23.07 -13.86 -15.42
C GLY A 381 -23.74 -14.49 -16.63
N LEU A 382 -23.58 -15.81 -16.83
CA LEU A 382 -24.22 -16.51 -17.94
C LEU A 382 -25.75 -16.36 -17.90
N LEU A 383 -26.36 -16.48 -16.72
CA LEU A 383 -27.79 -16.21 -16.53
C LEU A 383 -28.14 -14.78 -16.98
N ALA A 384 -27.37 -13.78 -16.55
CA ALA A 384 -27.58 -12.39 -16.94
C ALA A 384 -27.46 -12.15 -18.44
N GLY A 385 -26.45 -12.72 -19.08
CA GLY A 385 -26.29 -12.64 -20.53
C GLY A 385 -27.43 -13.33 -21.28
N LEU A 386 -27.99 -14.41 -20.75
CA LEU A 386 -29.09 -15.11 -21.40
C LEU A 386 -30.45 -14.41 -21.24
N VAL A 387 -30.67 -13.75 -20.10
CA VAL A 387 -32.01 -13.35 -19.64
C VAL A 387 -32.22 -11.83 -19.58
N LEU A 388 -31.16 -11.00 -19.54
CA LEU A 388 -31.33 -9.53 -19.51
C LEU A 388 -31.29 -8.88 -20.90
N VAL A 389 -30.63 -9.50 -21.86
CA VAL A 389 -30.52 -8.93 -23.20
C VAL A 389 -31.84 -9.11 -23.92
N ASP A 390 -32.33 -8.03 -24.55
CA ASP A 390 -33.62 -7.95 -25.23
C ASP A 390 -34.85 -7.96 -24.30
N HIS A 391 -34.65 -7.94 -22.97
CA HIS A 391 -35.72 -7.92 -21.96
C HIS A 391 -35.72 -6.63 -21.14
N THR A 392 -36.92 -6.22 -20.72
CA THR A 392 -37.19 -5.11 -19.82
C THR A 392 -36.98 -5.51 -18.35
N ALA A 393 -36.97 -4.52 -17.45
CA ALA A 393 -36.87 -4.79 -16.02
C ALA A 393 -38.13 -5.54 -15.52
N GLY A 394 -37.91 -6.67 -14.86
CA GLY A 394 -38.97 -7.57 -14.39
C GLY A 394 -38.40 -8.83 -13.73
N LEU A 395 -39.02 -9.98 -13.99
CA LEU A 395 -38.60 -11.28 -13.45
C LEU A 395 -37.13 -11.60 -13.81
N ALA A 396 -36.72 -11.33 -15.04
CA ALA A 396 -35.34 -11.47 -15.52
C ALA A 396 -34.31 -10.81 -14.60
N LEU A 397 -34.48 -9.51 -14.32
CA LEU A 397 -33.59 -8.74 -13.47
C LEU A 397 -33.64 -9.18 -12.00
N PHE A 398 -34.81 -9.57 -11.51
CA PHE A 398 -34.94 -10.15 -10.17
C PHE A 398 -34.14 -11.45 -10.02
N LEU A 399 -34.24 -12.38 -10.98
CA LEU A 399 -33.52 -13.66 -10.94
C LEU A 399 -32.01 -13.45 -10.93
N VAL A 400 -31.51 -12.52 -11.74
CA VAL A 400 -30.08 -12.17 -11.79
C VAL A 400 -29.61 -11.53 -10.48
N ALA A 401 -30.36 -10.55 -9.95
CA ALA A 401 -30.03 -9.89 -8.70
C ALA A 401 -30.07 -10.86 -7.51
N ALA A 402 -31.06 -11.77 -7.47
CA ALA A 402 -31.16 -12.82 -6.47
C ALA A 402 -30.00 -13.82 -6.57
N ALA A 403 -29.62 -14.25 -7.78
CA ALA A 403 -28.48 -15.15 -7.99
C ALA A 403 -27.15 -14.51 -7.55
N ALA A 404 -26.94 -13.22 -7.84
CA ALA A 404 -25.79 -12.46 -7.35
C ALA A 404 -25.79 -12.37 -5.82
N GLY A 405 -26.92 -12.03 -5.21
CA GLY A 405 -27.08 -11.98 -3.76
C GLY A 405 -26.83 -13.33 -3.07
N LEU A 406 -27.35 -14.43 -3.64
CA LEU A 406 -27.12 -15.79 -3.16
C LEU A 406 -25.64 -16.20 -3.27
N THR A 407 -24.96 -15.81 -4.34
CA THR A 407 -23.50 -16.05 -4.50
C THR A 407 -22.71 -15.37 -3.40
N VAL A 408 -23.06 -14.11 -3.07
CA VAL A 408 -22.43 -13.36 -1.97
C VAL A 408 -22.80 -13.96 -0.61
N ALA A 409 -24.05 -14.36 -0.40
CA ALA A 409 -24.49 -15.02 0.84
C ALA A 409 -23.78 -16.36 1.05
N TYR A 410 -23.59 -17.16 -0.01
CA TYR A 410 -22.80 -18.38 0.02
C TYR A 410 -21.34 -18.12 0.42
N ALA A 411 -20.72 -17.08 -0.14
CA ALA A 411 -19.38 -16.65 0.24
C ALA A 411 -19.30 -16.13 1.70
N ALA A 412 -20.36 -15.48 2.19
CA ALA A 412 -20.44 -14.95 3.55
C ALA A 412 -20.86 -15.98 4.61
N ALA A 413 -21.30 -17.18 4.22
CA ALA A 413 -21.87 -18.21 5.11
C ALA A 413 -21.03 -18.57 6.35
N PRO A 414 -19.67 -18.56 6.32
CA PRO A 414 -18.87 -18.81 7.52
C PRO A 414 -18.98 -17.73 8.61
N ARG A 415 -19.58 -16.57 8.32
CA ARG A 415 -19.73 -15.47 9.29
C ARG A 415 -20.92 -15.70 10.21
N ARG A 416 -20.69 -15.52 11.52
CA ARG A 416 -21.70 -15.75 12.58
C ARG A 416 -22.21 -14.48 13.28
N ASP A 417 -21.81 -13.29 12.85
CA ASP A 417 -22.34 -12.06 13.43
C ASP A 417 -23.77 -11.80 12.93
N ALA A 418 -24.65 -11.30 13.79
CA ALA A 418 -26.06 -11.04 13.43
C ALA A 418 -26.24 -9.90 12.42
N PHE A 419 -25.27 -9.00 12.28
CA PHE A 419 -25.36 -7.83 11.39
C PHE A 419 -25.26 -8.23 9.91
N THR A 420 -24.33 -9.12 9.57
CA THR A 420 -24.15 -9.64 8.20
C THR A 420 -25.42 -10.27 7.62
N PRO A 421 -26.08 -11.26 8.25
CA PRO A 421 -27.30 -11.87 7.71
C PRO A 421 -28.48 -10.88 7.68
N THR A 422 -28.59 -9.93 8.63
CA THR A 422 -29.59 -8.86 8.54
C THR A 422 -29.40 -8.01 7.29
N CYS A 423 -28.16 -7.57 7.03
CA CYS A 423 -27.85 -6.79 5.82
C CYS A 423 -28.08 -7.58 4.53
N LEU A 424 -27.73 -8.87 4.49
CA LEU A 424 -27.99 -9.73 3.33
C LEU A 424 -29.49 -9.98 3.13
N GLY A 425 -30.26 -10.16 4.21
CA GLY A 425 -31.72 -10.28 4.15
C GLY A 425 -32.39 -9.00 3.64
N LEU A 426 -31.96 -7.84 4.12
CA LEU A 426 -32.42 -6.55 3.61
C LEU A 426 -32.06 -6.35 2.14
N ALA A 427 -30.84 -6.73 1.73
CA ALA A 427 -30.41 -6.67 0.34
C ALA A 427 -31.25 -7.59 -0.57
N ALA A 428 -31.62 -8.77 -0.09
CA ALA A 428 -32.54 -9.67 -0.80
C ALA A 428 -33.96 -9.09 -0.91
N LEU A 429 -34.47 -8.44 0.14
CA LEU A 429 -35.76 -7.74 0.06
C LEU A 429 -35.73 -6.59 -0.95
N CYS A 430 -34.60 -5.89 -1.07
CA CYS A 430 -34.40 -4.81 -2.04
C CYS A 430 -34.43 -5.25 -3.50
N THR A 431 -34.38 -6.56 -3.82
CA THR A 431 -34.57 -7.02 -5.21
C THR A 431 -36.04 -7.18 -5.57
N LEU A 432 -36.94 -7.32 -4.60
CA LEU A 432 -38.38 -7.54 -4.83
C LEU A 432 -39.07 -6.39 -5.59
N PRO A 433 -38.80 -5.10 -5.32
CA PRO A 433 -39.45 -4.00 -6.04
C PRO A 433 -39.31 -4.09 -7.56
N VAL A 434 -38.22 -4.67 -8.08
CA VAL A 434 -37.96 -4.82 -9.52
C VAL A 434 -38.97 -5.74 -10.23
N VAL A 435 -39.52 -6.73 -9.52
CA VAL A 435 -40.53 -7.64 -10.07
C VAL A 435 -41.94 -7.29 -9.60
N LEU A 436 -42.07 -6.58 -8.47
CA LEU A 436 -43.36 -6.23 -7.89
C LEU A 436 -43.93 -4.89 -8.40
N LEU A 437 -43.07 -3.96 -8.83
CA LEU A 437 -43.44 -2.62 -9.27
C LEU A 437 -42.81 -2.32 -10.63
N ASP A 438 -43.52 -1.58 -11.47
CA ASP A 438 -43.02 -1.05 -12.75
C ASP A 438 -42.24 0.27 -12.57
N ALA A 439 -42.31 0.86 -11.37
CA ALA A 439 -41.58 2.08 -11.02
C ALA A 439 -40.04 1.86 -10.96
N ASP A 440 -39.37 2.00 -12.11
CA ASP A 440 -37.91 1.81 -12.26
C ASP A 440 -37.07 2.62 -11.28
N TRP A 441 -37.49 3.84 -10.96
CA TRP A 441 -36.75 4.75 -10.09
C TRP A 441 -36.59 4.18 -8.67
N ILE A 442 -37.65 3.57 -8.11
CA ILE A 442 -37.59 2.98 -6.76
C ILE A 442 -36.87 1.63 -6.79
N GLY A 443 -37.02 0.86 -7.88
CA GLY A 443 -36.27 -0.37 -8.12
C GLY A 443 -34.75 -0.13 -8.12
N ALA A 444 -34.29 0.87 -8.88
CA ALA A 444 -32.88 1.25 -8.95
C ALA A 444 -32.32 1.71 -7.58
N LEU A 445 -33.07 2.55 -6.84
CA LEU A 445 -32.68 2.97 -5.48
C LEU A 445 -32.59 1.79 -4.51
N CYS A 446 -33.54 0.84 -4.58
CA CYS A 446 -33.51 -0.35 -3.74
C CYS A 446 -32.30 -1.24 -4.07
N LEU A 447 -31.98 -1.47 -5.35
CA LEU A 447 -30.78 -2.24 -5.73
C LEU A 447 -29.48 -1.59 -5.23
N LEU A 448 -29.35 -0.26 -5.34
CA LEU A 448 -28.20 0.48 -4.82
C LEU A 448 -28.11 0.41 -3.27
N ALA A 449 -29.25 0.53 -2.59
CA ALA A 449 -29.33 0.40 -1.14
C ALA A 449 -29.00 -1.03 -0.68
N GLY A 450 -29.47 -2.06 -1.39
CA GLY A 450 -29.15 -3.47 -1.15
C GLY A 450 -27.68 -3.80 -1.37
N ALA A 451 -27.07 -3.28 -2.44
CA ALA A 451 -25.62 -3.39 -2.66
C ALA A 451 -24.82 -2.73 -1.53
N SER A 452 -25.22 -1.51 -1.12
CA SER A 452 -24.60 -0.79 -0.01
C SER A 452 -24.74 -1.55 1.32
N ALA A 453 -25.91 -2.13 1.59
CA ALA A 453 -26.15 -2.97 2.76
C ALA A 453 -25.28 -4.24 2.75
N THR A 454 -25.15 -4.89 1.59
CA THR A 454 -24.31 -6.08 1.41
C THR A 454 -22.86 -5.78 1.74
N VAL A 455 -22.30 -4.70 1.17
CA VAL A 455 -20.93 -4.25 1.40
C VAL A 455 -20.71 -3.90 2.88
N ALA A 456 -21.64 -3.16 3.49
CA ALA A 456 -21.58 -2.81 4.91
C ALA A 456 -21.63 -4.03 5.83
N GLY A 457 -22.51 -5.00 5.53
CA GLY A 457 -22.66 -6.25 6.27
C GLY A 457 -21.36 -7.07 6.25
N VAL A 458 -20.85 -7.32 5.04
CA VAL A 458 -19.63 -8.11 4.79
C VAL A 458 -18.38 -7.51 5.45
N THR A 459 -18.22 -6.19 5.40
CA THR A 459 -17.07 -5.47 5.99
C THR A 459 -17.24 -5.17 7.48
N ARG A 460 -18.43 -5.41 8.05
CA ARG A 460 -18.78 -5.20 9.46
C ARG A 460 -18.53 -3.78 9.97
N VAL A 461 -18.81 -2.78 9.13
CA VAL A 461 -18.67 -1.35 9.47
C VAL A 461 -19.39 -0.99 10.77
N ARG A 462 -18.80 -0.11 11.57
CA ARG A 462 -19.32 0.39 12.84
C ARG A 462 -19.34 1.91 12.86
N ARG A 463 -18.31 2.55 12.33
CA ARG A 463 -18.16 4.02 12.36
C ARG A 463 -18.40 4.62 10.98
N PHE A 464 -18.81 5.89 10.94
CA PHE A 464 -19.11 6.59 9.69
C PHE A 464 -17.99 6.53 8.63
N HIS A 465 -16.73 6.76 9.02
CA HIS A 465 -15.60 6.67 8.07
C HIS A 465 -15.37 5.25 7.53
N GLU A 466 -15.74 4.21 8.30
CA GLU A 466 -15.63 2.83 7.85
C GLU A 466 -16.62 2.53 6.71
N PHE A 467 -17.78 3.21 6.66
CA PHE A 467 -18.73 3.10 5.55
C PHE A 467 -18.15 3.62 4.24
N LEU A 468 -17.44 4.76 4.27
CA LEU A 468 -16.78 5.32 3.08
C LEU A 468 -15.71 4.37 2.55
N LEU A 469 -14.88 3.83 3.44
CA LEU A 469 -13.84 2.86 3.09
C LEU A 469 -14.44 1.54 2.58
N ALA A 470 -15.53 1.08 3.18
CA ALA A 470 -16.24 -0.11 2.74
C ALA A 470 -16.86 0.10 1.34
N GLY A 471 -17.49 1.25 1.06
CA GLY A 471 -18.03 1.55 -0.26
C GLY A 471 -16.96 1.50 -1.37
N LEU A 472 -15.76 2.01 -1.09
CA LEU A 472 -14.62 1.93 -2.02
C LEU A 472 -14.03 0.52 -2.14
N SER A 473 -14.27 -0.37 -1.17
CA SER A 473 -13.70 -1.71 -1.19
C SER A 473 -14.28 -2.60 -2.29
N TRP A 474 -15.57 -2.47 -2.64
CA TRP A 474 -16.16 -3.35 -3.65
C TRP A 474 -15.55 -3.17 -5.06
N PRO A 475 -15.41 -1.94 -5.60
CA PRO A 475 -14.67 -1.73 -6.85
C PRO A 475 -13.21 -2.19 -6.78
N LEU A 476 -12.54 -1.95 -5.65
CA LEU A 476 -11.14 -2.35 -5.44
C LEU A 476 -10.96 -3.88 -5.30
N ALA A 477 -12.01 -4.59 -4.89
CA ALA A 477 -12.00 -6.05 -4.78
C ALA A 477 -11.69 -6.73 -6.13
N GLY A 478 -12.19 -6.19 -7.24
CA GLY A 478 -11.93 -6.71 -8.59
C GLY A 478 -10.49 -6.51 -9.10
N LEU A 479 -9.68 -5.68 -8.43
CA LEU A 479 -8.24 -5.60 -8.66
C LEU A 479 -7.47 -6.52 -7.71
N ARG A 480 -7.97 -6.64 -6.48
CA ARG A 480 -7.35 -7.42 -5.41
C ARG A 480 -7.52 -8.93 -5.60
N ASP A 481 -8.62 -9.35 -6.23
CA ASP A 481 -8.97 -10.75 -6.46
C ASP A 481 -8.13 -11.41 -7.57
N LEU A 482 -7.47 -10.67 -8.47
CA LEU A 482 -6.72 -11.22 -9.61
C LEU A 482 -5.71 -12.34 -9.25
N PRO A 483 -4.87 -12.23 -8.20
CA PRO A 483 -3.97 -13.31 -7.80
C PRO A 483 -4.72 -14.52 -7.21
N TRP A 484 -5.82 -14.27 -6.51
CA TRP A 484 -6.69 -15.30 -5.94
C TRP A 484 -7.45 -16.06 -7.05
N LEU A 485 -8.00 -15.33 -8.03
CA LEU A 485 -8.62 -15.87 -9.23
C LEU A 485 -7.63 -16.73 -10.01
N GLY A 486 -6.41 -16.22 -10.23
CA GLY A 486 -5.34 -16.94 -10.92
C GLY A 486 -4.90 -18.23 -10.20
N ARG A 487 -5.00 -18.30 -8.87
CA ARG A 487 -4.78 -19.54 -8.10
C ARG A 487 -5.97 -20.49 -8.24
N THR A 488 -7.19 -19.99 -8.05
CA THR A 488 -8.42 -20.79 -8.10
C THR A 488 -8.63 -21.42 -9.48
N VAL A 489 -8.42 -20.66 -10.57
CA VAL A 489 -8.45 -21.15 -11.95
C VAL A 489 -7.41 -22.25 -12.16
N ARG A 490 -6.16 -22.06 -11.70
CA ARG A 490 -5.12 -23.11 -11.78
C ARG A 490 -5.52 -24.41 -11.08
N THR A 491 -6.23 -24.32 -9.96
CA THR A 491 -6.73 -25.53 -9.29
C THR A 491 -7.86 -26.22 -10.05
N LEU A 492 -8.65 -25.50 -10.85
CA LEU A 492 -9.72 -26.05 -11.68
C LEU A 492 -9.17 -26.69 -12.96
N THR A 493 -8.15 -26.08 -13.56
CA THR A 493 -7.57 -26.52 -14.85
C THR A 493 -6.43 -27.54 -14.71
N GLY A 494 -5.98 -27.84 -13.49
CA GLY A 494 -4.85 -28.73 -13.22
C GLY A 494 -3.46 -28.12 -13.48
N HIS A 495 -2.41 -28.85 -13.14
CA HIS A 495 -1.00 -28.47 -13.40
C HIS A 495 -0.62 -28.82 -14.85
N GLY A 496 -0.87 -27.91 -15.79
CA GLY A 496 -0.53 -28.10 -17.21
C GLY A 496 -0.58 -26.79 -18.02
N SER A 497 -0.45 -26.87 -19.35
CA SER A 497 -0.64 -25.73 -20.27
C SER A 497 -2.11 -25.33 -20.46
N ALA A 498 -3.05 -26.12 -19.95
CA ALA A 498 -4.50 -25.91 -20.01
C ALA A 498 -5.00 -24.47 -19.67
N PRO A 499 -4.56 -23.80 -18.60
CA PRO A 499 -4.96 -22.42 -18.33
C PRO A 499 -4.45 -21.43 -19.39
N ARG A 500 -3.27 -21.67 -19.99
CA ARG A 500 -2.79 -20.85 -21.11
C ARG A 500 -3.62 -21.11 -22.36
N VAL A 501 -3.97 -22.37 -22.63
CA VAL A 501 -4.83 -22.74 -23.76
C VAL A 501 -6.22 -22.11 -23.62
N LEU A 502 -6.82 -22.11 -22.42
CA LEU A 502 -8.12 -21.48 -22.16
C LEU A 502 -8.05 -19.95 -22.27
N VAL A 503 -7.00 -19.33 -21.75
CA VAL A 503 -6.80 -17.88 -21.89
C VAL A 503 -6.60 -17.50 -23.36
N THR A 504 -5.78 -18.25 -24.10
CA THR A 504 -5.61 -18.05 -25.54
C THR A 504 -6.91 -18.28 -26.30
N ALA A 505 -7.67 -19.34 -25.98
CA ALA A 505 -8.97 -19.61 -26.59
C ALA A 505 -9.97 -18.49 -26.31
N PHE A 506 -10.00 -17.95 -25.09
CA PHE A 506 -10.84 -16.80 -24.73
C PHE A 506 -10.46 -15.55 -25.53
N TRP A 507 -9.18 -15.19 -25.58
CA TRP A 507 -8.73 -14.03 -26.36
C TRP A 507 -8.93 -14.22 -27.86
N SER A 508 -8.73 -15.42 -28.39
CA SER A 508 -9.03 -15.75 -29.79
C SER A 508 -10.53 -15.64 -30.08
N ALA A 509 -11.40 -16.15 -29.19
CA ALA A 509 -12.84 -16.04 -29.33
C ALA A 509 -13.30 -14.57 -29.25
N LEU A 510 -12.76 -13.80 -28.31
CA LEU A 510 -13.05 -12.37 -28.17
C LEU A 510 -12.56 -11.57 -29.39
N ALA A 511 -11.38 -11.88 -29.92
CA ALA A 511 -10.86 -11.25 -31.13
C ALA A 511 -11.74 -11.59 -32.35
N VAL A 512 -12.10 -12.86 -32.56
CA VAL A 512 -13.00 -13.28 -33.63
C VAL A 512 -14.36 -12.60 -33.50
N LEU A 513 -14.89 -12.48 -32.29
CA LEU A 513 -16.14 -11.80 -32.01
C LEU A 513 -16.07 -10.30 -32.36
N VAL A 514 -15.07 -9.58 -31.84
CA VAL A 514 -14.91 -8.13 -32.05
C VAL A 514 -14.62 -7.80 -33.52
N PHE A 515 -13.67 -8.50 -34.15
CA PHE A 515 -13.35 -8.27 -35.56
C PHE A 515 -14.46 -8.76 -36.48
N GLY A 516 -15.13 -9.87 -36.14
CA GLY A 516 -16.31 -10.35 -36.85
C GLY A 516 -17.41 -9.29 -36.85
N LEU A 517 -17.70 -8.68 -35.69
CA LEU A 517 -18.67 -7.60 -35.56
C LEU A 517 -18.27 -6.37 -36.37
N LEU A 518 -17.01 -5.94 -36.28
CA LEU A 518 -16.52 -4.78 -37.03
C LEU A 518 -16.63 -5.00 -38.54
N PHE A 519 -16.26 -6.19 -39.05
CA PHE A 519 -16.36 -6.50 -40.47
C PHE A 519 -17.79 -6.64 -40.96
N VAL A 520 -18.69 -7.22 -40.16
CA VAL A 520 -20.13 -7.28 -40.47
C VAL A 520 -20.75 -5.88 -40.49
N SER A 521 -20.36 -5.01 -39.56
CA SER A 521 -20.83 -3.61 -39.55
C SER A 521 -20.26 -2.78 -40.71
N ALA A 522 -19.09 -3.17 -41.24
CA ALA A 522 -18.38 -2.43 -42.28
C ALA A 522 -18.75 -2.88 -43.71
N ASP A 523 -19.26 -4.11 -43.90
CA ASP A 523 -19.52 -4.68 -45.22
C ASP A 523 -20.82 -5.50 -45.27
N ALA A 524 -21.72 -5.10 -46.16
CA ALA A 524 -23.05 -5.70 -46.31
C ALA A 524 -23.02 -7.14 -46.88
N VAL A 525 -21.99 -7.52 -47.64
CA VAL A 525 -21.85 -8.88 -48.17
C VAL A 525 -21.48 -9.82 -47.04
N VAL A 526 -20.52 -9.42 -46.19
CA VAL A 526 -20.13 -10.18 -45.00
C VAL A 526 -21.31 -10.32 -44.02
N ALA A 527 -22.09 -9.26 -43.82
CA ALA A 527 -23.31 -9.31 -43.02
C ALA A 527 -24.31 -10.37 -43.53
N SER A 528 -24.57 -10.40 -44.85
CA SER A 528 -25.53 -11.35 -45.45
C SER A 528 -25.12 -12.81 -45.29
N TRP A 529 -23.82 -13.13 -45.28
CA TRP A 529 -23.32 -14.48 -45.06
C TRP A 529 -23.52 -14.94 -43.62
N VAL A 530 -23.36 -14.02 -42.67
CA VAL A 530 -23.58 -14.31 -41.26
C VAL A 530 -25.08 -14.52 -40.99
N ASP A 531 -25.94 -13.65 -41.51
CA ASP A 531 -27.40 -13.79 -41.37
C ASP A 531 -27.91 -15.11 -41.99
N ALA A 532 -27.27 -15.59 -43.06
CA ALA A 532 -27.61 -16.88 -43.67
C ALA A 532 -27.20 -18.10 -42.82
N VAL A 533 -26.18 -17.97 -41.96
CA VAL A 533 -25.66 -19.06 -41.10
C VAL A 533 -26.28 -19.01 -39.70
N LEU A 534 -26.64 -17.82 -39.20
CA LEU A 534 -27.20 -17.56 -37.88
C LEU A 534 -28.47 -16.67 -37.98
N PRO A 535 -29.57 -17.15 -38.58
CA PRO A 535 -30.75 -16.32 -38.90
C PRO A 535 -31.48 -15.76 -37.66
N ASP A 536 -31.36 -16.42 -36.50
CA ASP A 536 -32.02 -16.01 -35.25
C ASP A 536 -31.05 -15.33 -34.24
N LEU A 537 -29.76 -15.21 -34.58
CA LEU A 537 -28.71 -14.67 -33.70
C LEU A 537 -27.99 -13.53 -34.41
N THR A 538 -28.52 -12.31 -34.28
CA THR A 538 -27.77 -11.12 -34.70
C THR A 538 -26.47 -11.06 -33.88
N LEU A 539 -25.32 -10.89 -34.54
CA LEU A 539 -24.02 -10.87 -33.84
C LEU A 539 -23.97 -9.78 -32.76
N ASP A 540 -24.66 -8.66 -32.96
CA ASP A 540 -24.82 -7.59 -31.97
C ASP A 540 -25.44 -8.11 -30.67
N SER A 541 -26.46 -8.98 -30.75
CA SER A 541 -27.08 -9.58 -29.56
C SER A 541 -26.11 -10.53 -28.86
N VAL A 542 -25.36 -11.38 -29.58
CA VAL A 542 -24.40 -12.32 -28.97
C VAL A 542 -23.28 -11.56 -28.26
N VAL A 543 -22.76 -10.50 -28.88
CA VAL A 543 -21.75 -9.62 -28.27
C VAL A 543 -22.30 -8.99 -27.01
N LEU A 544 -23.52 -8.44 -27.07
CA LEU A 544 -24.17 -7.82 -25.93
C LEU A 544 -24.42 -8.83 -24.80
N ARG A 545 -24.82 -10.07 -25.10
CA ARG A 545 -25.02 -11.16 -24.13
C ARG A 545 -23.73 -11.57 -23.43
N VAL A 546 -22.65 -11.76 -24.18
CA VAL A 546 -21.32 -12.06 -23.63
C VAL A 546 -20.83 -10.90 -22.77
N PHE A 547 -21.01 -9.67 -23.24
CA PHE A 547 -20.65 -8.46 -22.53
C PHE A 547 -21.41 -8.35 -21.20
N VAL A 548 -22.75 -8.47 -21.22
CA VAL A 548 -23.60 -8.45 -20.01
C VAL A 548 -23.21 -9.57 -19.06
N ALA A 549 -22.90 -10.77 -19.58
CA ALA A 549 -22.47 -11.88 -18.74
C ALA A 549 -21.17 -11.57 -17.98
N VAL A 550 -20.18 -10.99 -18.67
CA VAL A 550 -18.93 -10.57 -18.02
C VAL A 550 -19.15 -9.38 -17.08
N ALA A 551 -19.96 -8.40 -17.50
CA ALA A 551 -20.28 -7.20 -16.74
C ALA A 551 -21.05 -7.50 -15.45
N VAL A 552 -21.78 -8.63 -15.37
CA VAL A 552 -22.43 -9.11 -14.14
C VAL A 552 -21.55 -10.09 -13.36
N ALA A 553 -20.84 -11.00 -14.03
CA ALA A 553 -19.95 -11.97 -13.37
C ALA A 553 -18.82 -11.28 -12.60
N GLY A 554 -18.19 -10.24 -13.18
CA GLY A 554 -17.07 -9.52 -12.57
C GLY A 554 -17.43 -8.85 -11.23
N PRO A 555 -18.43 -7.96 -11.18
CA PRO A 555 -18.89 -7.33 -9.94
C PRO A 555 -19.43 -8.34 -8.91
N THR A 556 -20.10 -9.41 -9.38
CA THR A 556 -20.57 -10.51 -8.50
C THR A 556 -19.39 -11.24 -7.87
N LEU A 557 -18.36 -11.57 -8.66
CA LEU A 557 -17.13 -12.19 -8.18
C LEU A 557 -16.38 -11.27 -7.21
N ALA A 558 -16.30 -9.97 -7.50
CA ALA A 558 -15.68 -8.97 -6.64
C ALA A 558 -16.42 -8.84 -5.30
N ALA A 559 -17.77 -8.83 -5.32
CA ALA A 559 -18.59 -8.82 -4.11
C ALA A 559 -18.43 -10.12 -3.30
N ALA A 560 -18.37 -11.27 -3.97
CA ALA A 560 -18.16 -12.55 -3.31
C ALA A 560 -16.73 -12.70 -2.77
N TYR A 561 -15.71 -12.18 -3.46
CA TYR A 561 -14.34 -12.08 -2.96
C TYR A 561 -14.28 -11.20 -1.72
N LEU A 562 -14.93 -10.03 -1.74
CA LEU A 562 -15.06 -9.17 -0.56
C LEU A 562 -15.75 -9.92 0.60
N ALA A 563 -16.75 -10.75 0.28
CA ALA A 563 -17.42 -11.61 1.24
C ALA A 563 -16.53 -12.74 1.79
N LEU A 564 -15.55 -13.24 1.05
CA LEU A 564 -14.56 -14.20 1.57
C LEU A 564 -13.46 -13.49 2.38
N ASN A 565 -12.96 -12.38 1.86
CA ASN A 565 -11.79 -11.64 2.34
C ASN A 565 -12.16 -10.18 2.55
N PRO A 566 -12.76 -9.79 3.70
CA PRO A 566 -13.11 -8.41 3.93
C PRO A 566 -11.86 -7.62 4.33
N PRO A 567 -11.69 -6.37 3.84
CA PRO A 567 -10.63 -5.49 4.31
C PRO A 567 -10.81 -5.17 5.78
N ASN A 568 -9.69 -4.95 6.46
CA ASN A 568 -9.67 -4.39 7.80
C ASN A 568 -9.85 -2.87 7.73
N VAL A 569 -11.11 -2.43 7.56
CA VAL A 569 -11.50 -1.02 7.55
C VAL A 569 -11.21 -0.28 8.87
N GLN A 570 -10.82 -1.01 9.92
CA GLN A 570 -10.54 -0.46 11.26
C GLN A 570 -9.08 -0.03 11.42
N VAL A 571 -8.17 -0.35 10.49
CA VAL A 571 -6.72 -0.07 10.62
C VAL A 571 -6.44 1.44 10.67
N LEU A 572 -7.18 2.24 9.89
CA LEU A 572 -7.07 3.70 9.86
C LEU A 572 -7.60 4.37 11.14
N ALA A 573 -8.30 3.64 12.01
CA ALA A 573 -8.90 4.18 13.22
C ALA A 573 -7.97 4.17 14.45
N SER A 574 -6.73 3.70 14.32
CA SER A 574 -5.77 3.53 15.43
C SER A 574 -4.93 4.77 15.75
N GLY A 575 -4.97 5.80 14.91
CA GLY A 575 -4.41 7.11 15.28
C GLY A 575 -5.27 7.73 16.37
N ARG A 576 -4.77 7.83 17.61
CA ARG A 576 -5.36 8.71 18.62
C ARG A 576 -5.44 10.10 18.01
N THR A 577 -6.65 10.52 17.64
CA THR A 577 -6.89 11.85 17.13
C THR A 577 -6.54 12.83 18.24
N ARG A 578 -5.82 13.89 17.86
CA ARG A 578 -5.32 14.91 18.78
C ARG A 578 -6.53 15.58 19.42
N GLN A 579 -6.83 15.23 20.67
CA GLN A 579 -7.84 15.92 21.46
C GLN A 579 -7.44 17.39 21.54
N VAL A 580 -8.44 18.26 21.40
CA VAL A 580 -8.22 19.69 21.37
C VAL A 580 -7.86 20.16 22.79
N ALA A 581 -6.85 21.03 22.91
CA ALA A 581 -6.31 21.41 24.22
C ALA A 581 -7.30 22.23 25.04
N HIS A 582 -8.18 22.99 24.38
CA HIS A 582 -9.15 23.86 25.04
C HIS A 582 -10.58 23.62 24.54
N ARG A 583 -11.53 23.66 25.49
CA ARG A 583 -12.96 23.44 25.22
C ARG A 583 -13.57 24.45 24.24
N PHE A 584 -13.08 25.69 24.22
CA PHE A 584 -13.67 26.74 23.38
C PHE A 584 -13.50 26.47 21.88
N GLU A 585 -12.47 25.72 21.50
CA GLU A 585 -12.15 25.43 20.09
C GLU A 585 -13.25 24.61 19.40
N TRP A 586 -13.97 23.76 20.14
CA TRP A 586 -15.11 23.00 19.61
C TRP A 586 -16.46 23.53 20.12
N LEU A 587 -16.54 24.03 21.36
CA LEU A 587 -17.81 24.44 21.96
C LEU A 587 -18.33 25.76 21.38
N VAL A 588 -17.47 26.74 21.12
CA VAL A 588 -17.91 28.05 20.58
C VAL A 588 -18.55 27.91 19.19
N PRO A 589 -17.95 27.17 18.22
CA PRO A 589 -18.60 26.91 16.95
C PRO A 589 -19.97 26.23 17.09
N VAL A 590 -20.11 25.24 17.97
CA VAL A 590 -21.39 24.54 18.19
C VAL A 590 -22.43 25.50 18.77
N LEU A 591 -22.10 26.28 19.80
CA LEU A 591 -23.02 27.25 20.39
C LEU A 591 -23.40 28.38 19.42
N LEU A 592 -22.51 28.76 18.51
CA LEU A 592 -22.83 29.73 17.45
C LEU A 592 -23.86 29.14 16.48
N VAL A 593 -23.71 27.87 16.10
CA VAL A 593 -24.70 27.15 15.29
C VAL A 593 -26.03 27.05 16.03
N ASP A 594 -26.02 26.69 17.32
CA ASP A 594 -27.22 26.67 18.17
C ASP A 594 -27.94 28.03 18.18
N ALA A 595 -27.19 29.14 18.32
CA ALA A 595 -27.75 30.49 18.30
C ALA A 595 -28.40 30.83 16.95
N VAL A 596 -27.78 30.44 15.83
CA VAL A 596 -28.35 30.62 14.48
C VAL A 596 -29.62 29.79 14.32
N PHE A 597 -29.61 28.53 14.75
CA PHE A 597 -30.79 27.66 14.71
C PHE A 597 -31.91 28.20 15.59
N LEU A 598 -31.60 28.72 16.78
CA LEU A 598 -32.59 29.30 17.68
C LEU A 598 -33.20 30.58 17.10
N LEU A 599 -32.40 31.44 16.47
CA LEU A 599 -32.89 32.61 15.74
C LEU A 599 -33.79 32.20 14.57
N PHE A 600 -33.39 31.18 13.82
CA PHE A 600 -34.18 30.65 12.71
C PHE A 600 -35.51 30.06 13.18
N VAL A 601 -35.50 29.22 14.22
CA VAL A 601 -36.71 28.65 14.83
C VAL A 601 -37.61 29.75 15.39
N ALA A 602 -37.06 30.79 16.03
CA ALA A 602 -37.84 31.94 16.49
C ALA A 602 -38.50 32.69 15.32
N ALA A 603 -37.79 32.88 14.20
CA ALA A 603 -38.37 33.46 12.99
C ALA A 603 -39.49 32.58 12.43
N GLN A 604 -39.30 31.25 12.37
CA GLN A 604 -40.35 30.32 11.93
C GLN A 604 -41.58 30.33 12.85
N LEU A 605 -41.37 30.36 14.17
CA LEU A 605 -42.46 30.44 15.14
C LEU A 605 -43.26 31.74 14.95
N SER A 606 -42.57 32.87 14.68
CA SER A 606 -43.24 34.14 14.41
C SER A 606 -44.10 34.09 13.15
N VAL A 607 -43.67 33.35 12.13
CA VAL A 607 -44.46 33.11 10.91
C VAL A 607 -45.66 32.21 11.20
N LEU A 608 -45.47 31.14 11.98
CA LEU A 608 -46.54 30.21 12.35
C LEU A 608 -47.66 30.90 13.15
N PHE A 609 -47.31 31.79 14.09
CA PHE A 609 -48.28 32.55 14.89
C PHE A 609 -48.81 33.81 14.18
N GLY A 610 -48.03 34.41 13.27
CA GLY A 610 -48.39 35.63 12.55
C GLY A 610 -49.35 35.40 11.38
N GLY A 611 -49.48 34.17 10.88
CA GLY A 611 -50.38 33.80 9.79
C GLY A 611 -49.97 34.35 8.42
N HIS A 612 -50.83 34.11 7.42
CA HIS A 612 -50.58 34.44 6.01
C HIS A 612 -50.30 35.94 5.78
N ASP A 613 -51.01 36.81 6.49
CA ASP A 613 -50.86 38.27 6.39
C ASP A 613 -49.51 38.79 6.94
N TYR A 614 -48.88 38.04 7.85
CA TYR A 614 -47.57 38.41 8.37
C TYR A 614 -46.47 38.14 7.35
N VAL A 615 -46.47 36.99 6.67
CA VAL A 615 -45.48 36.66 5.63
C VAL A 615 -45.57 37.67 4.49
N GLN A 616 -46.77 37.93 3.98
CA GLN A 616 -46.95 38.83 2.84
C GLN A 616 -46.53 40.27 3.14
N ARG A 617 -46.80 40.77 4.37
CA ARG A 617 -46.36 42.11 4.79
C ARG A 617 -44.85 42.23 4.97
N THR A 618 -44.18 41.14 5.35
CA THR A 618 -42.76 41.19 5.75
C THR A 618 -41.83 40.87 4.58
N THR A 619 -42.17 39.89 3.74
CA THR A 619 -41.31 39.43 2.63
C THR A 619 -41.80 39.90 1.26
N GLY A 620 -43.06 40.31 1.15
CA GLY A 620 -43.71 40.63 -0.14
C GLY A 620 -44.00 39.40 -1.00
N LEU A 621 -43.68 38.19 -0.54
CA LEU A 621 -43.96 36.94 -1.24
C LEU A 621 -45.38 36.47 -0.96
N THR A 622 -45.97 35.78 -1.94
CA THR A 622 -47.19 35.02 -1.67
C THR A 622 -46.86 33.83 -0.77
N TYR A 623 -47.86 33.34 -0.03
CA TYR A 623 -47.66 32.18 0.85
C TYR A 623 -47.14 30.96 0.10
N ALA A 624 -47.60 30.75 -1.14
CA ALA A 624 -47.13 29.70 -2.02
C ALA A 624 -45.62 29.86 -2.33
N ASP A 625 -45.19 31.02 -2.81
CA ASP A 625 -43.78 31.30 -3.14
C ASP A 625 -42.83 31.12 -1.95
N TYR A 626 -43.29 31.53 -0.75
CA TYR A 626 -42.56 31.35 0.50
C TYR A 626 -42.33 29.87 0.85
N VAL A 627 -43.34 29.02 0.61
CA VAL A 627 -43.31 27.57 0.87
C VAL A 627 -42.36 26.83 -0.07
N HIS A 628 -42.07 27.36 -1.27
CA HIS A 628 -41.07 26.78 -2.18
C HIS A 628 -39.62 27.12 -1.82
N GLN A 629 -39.35 28.34 -1.36
CA GLN A 629 -37.97 28.83 -1.20
C GLN A 629 -37.23 28.21 -0.01
N GLY A 630 -36.03 27.70 -0.27
CA GLY A 630 -35.14 27.21 0.79
C GLY A 630 -35.47 25.83 1.35
N PHE A 631 -36.39 25.06 0.76
CA PHE A 631 -36.70 23.71 1.23
C PHE A 631 -35.45 22.80 1.20
N GLY A 632 -34.75 22.75 0.07
CA GLY A 632 -33.50 21.98 -0.03
C GLY A 632 -32.40 22.49 0.91
N GLN A 633 -32.44 23.78 1.29
CA GLN A 633 -31.51 24.33 2.28
C GLN A 633 -31.78 23.79 3.69
N LEU A 634 -33.05 23.50 4.04
CA LEU A 634 -33.41 22.89 5.33
C LEU A 634 -32.87 21.46 5.43
N THR A 635 -33.03 20.65 4.38
CA THR A 635 -32.44 19.30 4.32
C THR A 635 -30.92 19.34 4.43
N VAL A 636 -30.27 20.28 3.74
CA VAL A 636 -28.81 20.49 3.86
C VAL A 636 -28.43 20.91 5.28
N ALA A 637 -29.21 21.76 5.94
CA ALA A 637 -28.98 22.16 7.33
C ALA A 637 -29.10 20.97 8.30
N THR A 638 -30.05 20.07 8.08
CA THR A 638 -30.19 18.83 8.86
C THR A 638 -28.99 17.89 8.66
N LEU A 639 -28.48 17.74 7.42
CA LEU A 639 -27.26 16.97 7.13
C LEU A 639 -26.00 17.60 7.75
N LEU A 640 -25.86 18.92 7.63
CA LEU A 640 -24.77 19.68 8.27
C LEU A 640 -24.83 19.57 9.79
N THR A 641 -26.02 19.48 10.38
CA THR A 641 -26.17 19.21 11.83
C THR A 641 -25.50 17.89 12.21
N LEU A 642 -25.76 16.81 11.46
CA LEU A 642 -25.12 15.51 11.73
C LEU A 642 -23.59 15.58 11.59
N LEU A 643 -23.09 16.38 10.63
CA LEU A 643 -21.65 16.63 10.48
C LEU A 643 -21.07 17.41 11.65
N VAL A 644 -21.76 18.45 12.14
CA VAL A 644 -21.35 19.24 13.31
C VAL A 644 -21.35 18.36 14.56
N VAL A 645 -22.40 17.54 14.76
CA VAL A 645 -22.47 16.58 15.86
C VAL A 645 -21.30 15.59 15.79
N TRP A 646 -21.02 15.04 14.60
CA TRP A 646 -19.87 14.16 14.40
C TRP A 646 -18.54 14.85 14.74
N ALA A 647 -18.28 16.04 14.19
CA ALA A 647 -17.04 16.78 14.42
C ALA A 647 -16.86 17.17 15.90
N ALA A 648 -17.89 17.71 16.54
CA ALA A 648 -17.87 18.07 17.94
C ALA A 648 -17.63 16.86 18.84
N SER A 649 -18.31 15.73 18.59
CA SER A 649 -18.10 14.48 19.32
C SER A 649 -16.69 13.89 19.14
N HIS A 650 -16.05 14.21 18.02
CA HIS A 650 -14.71 13.72 17.68
C HIS A 650 -13.59 14.56 18.32
N TRP A 651 -13.84 15.85 18.55
CA TRP A 651 -12.86 16.80 19.10
C TRP A 651 -13.03 17.10 20.59
N ALA A 652 -14.16 16.74 21.19
CA ALA A 652 -14.43 16.95 22.60
C ALA A 652 -13.48 16.18 23.53
N GLY A 653 -13.14 16.79 24.67
CA GLY A 653 -12.32 16.17 25.72
C GLY A 653 -13.08 15.12 26.54
N ASP A 654 -12.34 14.23 27.20
CA ASP A 654 -12.91 13.14 28.02
C ASP A 654 -13.34 13.58 29.44
N GLY A 655 -13.18 14.86 29.77
CA GLY A 655 -13.46 15.42 31.10
C GLY A 655 -14.96 15.37 31.48
N PRO A 656 -15.31 15.26 32.77
CA PRO A 656 -16.71 15.22 33.22
C PRO A 656 -17.48 16.48 32.84
N ALA A 657 -16.86 17.67 32.93
CA ALA A 657 -17.46 18.93 32.52
C ALA A 657 -17.66 19.01 30.99
N ASP A 658 -16.66 18.58 30.22
CA ASP A 658 -16.74 18.56 28.76
C ASP A 658 -17.87 17.63 28.28
N ARG A 659 -18.07 16.48 28.95
CA ARG A 659 -19.21 15.59 28.67
C ARG A 659 -20.57 16.23 28.94
N VAL A 660 -20.70 17.04 29.99
CA VAL A 660 -21.95 17.75 30.29
C VAL A 660 -22.23 18.80 29.22
N TRP A 661 -21.25 19.62 28.89
CA TRP A 661 -21.38 20.63 27.83
C TRP A 661 -21.65 20.01 26.47
N LEU A 662 -20.95 18.94 26.11
CA LEU A 662 -21.16 18.21 24.86
C LEU A 662 -22.60 17.69 24.76
N ARG A 663 -23.12 17.09 25.84
CA ARG A 663 -24.51 16.60 25.88
C ARG A 663 -25.53 17.74 25.83
N GLY A 664 -25.27 18.82 26.54
CA GLY A 664 -26.15 19.99 26.58
C GLY A 664 -26.24 20.68 25.22
N SER A 665 -25.10 21.04 24.62
CA SER A 665 -25.06 21.74 23.34
C SER A 665 -25.52 20.86 22.18
N LEU A 666 -25.03 19.61 22.07
CA LEU A 666 -25.49 18.72 20.99
C LEU A 666 -26.95 18.28 21.18
N GLY A 667 -27.40 18.13 22.42
CA GLY A 667 -28.81 17.86 22.71
C GLY A 667 -29.72 19.02 22.28
N LEU A 668 -29.31 20.26 22.57
CA LEU A 668 -29.99 21.47 22.10
C LEU A 668 -30.00 21.54 20.58
N LEU A 669 -28.85 21.34 19.94
CA LEU A 669 -28.72 21.34 18.48
C LEU A 669 -29.67 20.31 17.85
N CYS A 670 -29.65 19.05 18.33
CA CYS A 670 -30.55 18.02 17.81
C CYS A 670 -32.03 18.36 18.04
N ALA A 671 -32.40 18.93 19.19
CA ALA A 671 -33.78 19.34 19.46
C ALA A 671 -34.24 20.45 18.51
N LEU A 672 -33.41 21.49 18.30
CA LEU A 672 -33.69 22.56 17.34
C LEU A 672 -33.80 22.00 15.92
N THR A 673 -32.90 21.10 15.52
CA THR A 673 -32.95 20.45 14.21
C THR A 673 -34.21 19.59 14.03
N LEU A 674 -34.69 18.90 15.06
CA LEU A 674 -35.98 18.17 14.99
C LEU A 674 -37.17 19.12 14.78
N VAL A 675 -37.14 20.32 15.37
CA VAL A 675 -38.15 21.36 15.10
C VAL A 675 -38.05 21.82 13.65
N VAL A 676 -36.84 22.02 13.12
CA VAL A 676 -36.62 22.39 11.71
C VAL A 676 -37.12 21.30 10.76
N VAL A 677 -36.82 20.03 11.03
CA VAL A 677 -37.33 18.87 10.26
C VAL A 677 -38.86 18.83 10.29
N GLY A 678 -39.47 18.98 11.47
CA GLY A 678 -40.94 19.02 11.61
C GLY A 678 -41.56 20.19 10.85
N SER A 679 -40.93 21.37 10.88
CA SER A 679 -41.34 22.52 10.08
C SER A 679 -41.20 22.26 8.58
N ALA A 680 -40.12 21.61 8.14
CA ALA A 680 -39.89 21.28 6.74
C ALA A 680 -40.94 20.30 6.20
N LEU A 681 -41.25 19.24 6.96
CA LEU A 681 -42.30 18.27 6.63
C LEU A 681 -43.69 18.93 6.59
N TYR A 682 -44.01 19.77 7.56
CA TYR A 682 -45.28 20.53 7.55
C TYR A 682 -45.37 21.47 6.35
N ARG A 683 -44.27 22.13 6.00
CA ARG A 683 -44.20 23.03 4.85
C ARG A 683 -44.37 22.24 3.53
N MET A 684 -43.77 21.06 3.42
CA MET A 684 -43.97 20.18 2.28
C MET A 684 -45.40 19.66 2.20
N HIS A 685 -46.03 19.33 3.32
CA HIS A 685 -47.44 18.92 3.35
C HIS A 685 -48.37 20.00 2.81
N LEU A 686 -48.25 21.25 3.29
CA LEU A 686 -49.02 22.39 2.75
C LEU A 686 -48.75 22.63 1.27
N TYR A 687 -47.50 22.42 0.85
CA TYR A 687 -47.11 22.52 -0.55
C TYR A 687 -47.81 21.45 -1.42
N GLN A 688 -47.92 20.23 -0.92
CA GLN A 688 -48.62 19.14 -1.58
C GLN A 688 -50.14 19.36 -1.63
N GLU A 689 -50.74 19.96 -0.60
CA GLU A 689 -52.15 20.37 -0.67
C GLU A 689 -52.39 21.41 -1.79
N ALA A 690 -51.45 22.35 -1.94
CA ALA A 690 -51.54 23.43 -2.91
C ALA A 690 -51.16 23.02 -4.36
N TYR A 691 -50.28 22.04 -4.56
CA TYR A 691 -49.73 21.67 -5.88
C TYR A 691 -49.76 20.17 -6.20
N GLY A 692 -50.29 19.33 -5.32
CA GLY A 692 -50.40 17.88 -5.51
C GLY A 692 -49.13 17.12 -5.12
N PHE A 693 -49.18 15.79 -5.25
CA PHE A 693 -48.05 14.93 -4.97
C PHE A 693 -47.18 14.69 -6.21
N THR A 694 -45.88 14.50 -5.99
CA THR A 694 -44.93 14.05 -7.01
C THR A 694 -43.96 13.05 -6.40
N ARG A 695 -43.35 12.19 -7.23
CA ARG A 695 -42.29 11.23 -6.85
C ARG A 695 -41.20 11.90 -6.03
N LEU A 696 -40.75 13.09 -6.46
CA LEU A 696 -39.71 13.85 -5.75
C LEU A 696 -40.20 14.30 -4.37
N ARG A 697 -41.40 14.86 -4.26
CA ARG A 697 -41.95 15.36 -2.98
C ARG A 697 -42.13 14.21 -1.98
N LEU A 698 -42.71 13.09 -2.41
CA LEU A 698 -42.88 11.90 -1.60
C LEU A 698 -41.52 11.33 -1.14
N PHE A 699 -40.54 11.28 -2.05
CA PHE A 699 -39.18 10.86 -1.70
C PHE A 699 -38.56 11.79 -0.67
N VAL A 700 -38.70 13.12 -0.82
CA VAL A 700 -38.12 14.02 0.18
C VAL A 700 -38.83 13.92 1.53
N ASP A 701 -40.15 13.71 1.60
CA ASP A 701 -40.82 13.53 2.90
C ASP A 701 -40.28 12.33 3.67
N VAL A 702 -40.15 11.19 3.00
CA VAL A 702 -39.61 9.98 3.65
C VAL A 702 -38.13 10.17 3.98
N PHE A 703 -37.36 10.83 3.11
CA PHE A 703 -35.94 11.09 3.33
C PHE A 703 -35.71 12.06 4.50
N GLU A 704 -36.45 13.16 4.58
CA GLU A 704 -36.38 14.15 5.66
C GLU A 704 -36.90 13.55 6.97
N GLY A 705 -37.98 12.76 6.93
CA GLY A 705 -38.46 11.99 8.07
C GLY A 705 -37.44 10.97 8.58
N TRP A 706 -36.77 10.25 7.67
CA TRP A 706 -35.66 9.35 8.01
C TRP A 706 -34.49 10.12 8.62
N LEU A 707 -34.14 11.28 8.09
CA LEU A 707 -33.09 12.12 8.63
C LEU A 707 -33.44 12.62 10.04
N GLY A 708 -34.70 13.00 10.28
CA GLY A 708 -35.25 13.29 11.60
C GLY A 708 -35.14 12.09 12.56
N LEU A 709 -35.44 10.88 12.10
CA LEU A 709 -35.26 9.65 12.88
C LEU A 709 -33.78 9.42 13.24
N VAL A 710 -32.85 9.70 12.32
CA VAL A 710 -31.41 9.62 12.59
C VAL A 710 -30.98 10.68 13.62
N VAL A 711 -31.45 11.93 13.49
CA VAL A 711 -31.18 13.00 14.47
C VAL A 711 -31.74 12.63 15.85
N LEU A 712 -32.94 12.06 15.92
CA LEU A 712 -33.53 11.57 17.15
C LEU A 712 -32.68 10.45 17.77
N ALA A 713 -32.23 9.49 16.97
CA ALA A 713 -31.34 8.43 17.43
C ALA A 713 -30.00 8.98 17.93
N VAL A 714 -29.45 10.01 17.28
CA VAL A 714 -28.24 10.73 17.74
C VAL A 714 -28.50 11.43 19.08
N ALA A 715 -29.63 12.13 19.24
CA ALA A 715 -30.00 12.79 20.49
C ALA A 715 -30.09 11.78 21.65
N LEU A 716 -30.75 10.64 21.43
CA LEU A 716 -30.86 9.55 22.40
C LEU A 716 -29.49 8.90 22.69
N ALA A 717 -28.64 8.76 21.68
CA ALA A 717 -27.27 8.25 21.82
C ALA A 717 -26.30 9.26 22.45
N GLY A 718 -26.62 10.55 22.51
CA GLY A 718 -25.85 11.53 23.31
C GLY A 718 -26.06 11.31 24.81
N VAL A 719 -27.24 10.82 25.19
CA VAL A 719 -27.63 10.53 26.58
C VAL A 719 -26.97 9.24 27.10
N VAL A 720 -26.76 8.24 26.24
CA VAL A 720 -26.23 6.90 26.58
C VAL A 720 -24.92 6.63 25.82
N ARG A 721 -23.85 6.08 26.41
CA ARG A 721 -22.49 5.91 25.78
C ARG A 721 -22.42 4.95 24.56
N TRP A 722 -23.35 5.03 23.61
CA TRP A 722 -23.66 4.00 22.60
C TRP A 722 -23.51 4.50 21.14
N GLY A 723 -22.84 5.63 20.88
CA GLY A 723 -22.69 6.26 19.55
C GLY A 723 -22.07 5.43 18.41
N VAL A 724 -21.59 4.21 18.68
CA VAL A 724 -21.05 3.28 17.67
C VAL A 724 -22.15 2.61 16.83
N TRP A 725 -23.40 2.64 17.26
CA TRP A 725 -24.50 1.99 16.55
C TRP A 725 -25.23 2.88 15.53
N VAL A 726 -25.04 4.20 15.58
CA VAL A 726 -25.89 5.16 14.87
C VAL A 726 -25.75 4.99 13.36
N PRO A 727 -24.53 4.83 12.79
CA PRO A 727 -24.39 4.59 11.37
C PRO A 727 -25.09 3.30 10.89
N ARG A 728 -25.09 2.24 11.72
CA ARG A 728 -25.79 0.98 11.41
C ARG A 728 -27.30 1.15 11.48
N PHE A 729 -27.78 1.87 12.50
CA PHE A 729 -29.19 2.22 12.64
C PHE A 729 -29.67 3.04 11.44
N ALA A 730 -28.91 4.05 11.02
CA ALA A 730 -29.22 4.88 9.85
C ALA A 730 -29.28 4.05 8.56
N LEU A 731 -28.32 3.14 8.33
CA LEU A 731 -28.35 2.23 7.18
C LEU A 731 -29.61 1.35 7.18
N VAL A 732 -29.87 0.64 8.28
CA VAL A 732 -30.99 -0.32 8.38
C VAL A 732 -32.33 0.40 8.23
N THR A 733 -32.52 1.53 8.91
CA THR A 733 -33.75 2.32 8.82
C THR A 733 -33.91 3.01 7.46
N GLY A 734 -32.83 3.40 6.80
CA GLY A 734 -32.88 3.98 5.46
C GLY A 734 -33.30 2.95 4.40
N VAL A 735 -32.74 1.74 4.46
CA VAL A 735 -33.16 0.62 3.62
C VAL A 735 -34.62 0.24 3.91
N ALA A 736 -35.02 0.17 5.18
CA ALA A 736 -36.40 -0.09 5.56
C ALA A 736 -37.37 1.00 5.08
N GLY A 737 -36.97 2.27 5.12
CA GLY A 737 -37.75 3.41 4.62
C GLY A 737 -37.97 3.33 3.09
N LEU A 738 -36.93 2.99 2.33
CA LEU A 738 -37.05 2.76 0.88
C LEU A 738 -37.97 1.58 0.56
N LEU A 739 -37.82 0.46 1.28
CA LEU A 739 -38.74 -0.69 1.15
C LEU A 739 -40.17 -0.32 1.54
N GLY A 740 -40.34 0.56 2.53
CA GLY A 740 -41.63 1.10 2.93
C GLY A 740 -42.29 1.91 1.81
N ILE A 741 -41.54 2.81 1.15
CA ILE A 741 -42.03 3.54 -0.03
C ILE A 741 -42.43 2.55 -1.14
N ALA A 742 -41.58 1.55 -1.42
CA ALA A 742 -41.88 0.56 -2.44
C ALA A 742 -43.17 -0.22 -2.09
N ALA A 743 -43.34 -0.63 -0.84
CA ALA A 743 -44.53 -1.35 -0.38
C ALA A 743 -45.83 -0.52 -0.47
N LEU A 744 -45.73 0.82 -0.35
CA LEU A 744 -46.86 1.73 -0.52
C LEU A 744 -47.31 1.87 -1.98
N ASN A 745 -46.51 1.39 -2.95
CA ASN A 745 -46.70 1.62 -4.38
C ASN A 745 -46.83 3.11 -4.71
N PRO A 746 -45.69 3.84 -4.78
CA PRO A 746 -45.68 5.30 -4.74
C PRO A 746 -46.40 5.93 -5.94
N ASP A 747 -46.28 5.34 -7.13
CA ASP A 747 -46.89 5.89 -8.35
C ASP A 747 -48.42 5.75 -8.32
N ALA A 748 -48.95 4.61 -7.84
CA ALA A 748 -50.39 4.45 -7.62
C ALA A 748 -50.91 5.42 -6.54
N TRP A 749 -50.17 5.55 -5.44
CA TRP A 749 -50.54 6.44 -4.35
C TRP A 749 -50.61 7.91 -4.78
N ILE A 750 -49.65 8.35 -5.61
CA ILE A 750 -49.63 9.70 -6.19
C ILE A 750 -50.82 9.92 -7.12
N ALA A 751 -51.15 8.94 -7.97
CA ALA A 751 -52.30 9.02 -8.88
C ALA A 751 -53.61 9.17 -8.10
N GLU A 752 -53.82 8.33 -7.08
CA GLU A 752 -55.03 8.33 -6.26
C GLU A 752 -55.23 9.69 -5.57
N HIS A 753 -54.22 10.18 -4.87
CA HIS A 753 -54.32 11.47 -4.16
C HIS A 753 -54.45 12.67 -5.10
N SER A 754 -53.89 12.58 -6.31
CA SER A 754 -54.03 13.65 -7.31
C SER A 754 -55.43 13.70 -7.92
N LEU A 755 -56.05 12.53 -8.15
CA LEU A 755 -57.43 12.43 -8.63
C LEU A 755 -58.45 12.81 -7.55
N ASP A 756 -58.23 12.40 -6.30
CA ASP A 756 -59.11 12.80 -5.19
C ASP A 756 -59.05 14.32 -4.95
N ARG A 757 -57.85 14.91 -5.10
CA ARG A 757 -57.69 16.36 -5.10
C ARG A 757 -58.40 17.02 -6.29
N TYR A 758 -58.32 16.44 -7.48
CA TYR A 758 -59.06 16.94 -8.64
C TYR A 758 -60.58 16.96 -8.38
N ALA A 759 -61.12 15.92 -7.75
CA ALA A 759 -62.53 15.87 -7.38
C ALA A 759 -62.92 17.00 -6.39
N ALA A 760 -62.01 17.38 -5.49
CA ALA A 760 -62.24 18.44 -4.51
C ALA A 760 -62.01 19.87 -5.05
N THR A 761 -60.96 20.09 -5.86
CA THR A 761 -60.50 21.44 -6.25
C THR A 761 -60.64 21.74 -7.73
N GLY A 762 -60.91 20.74 -8.58
CA GLY A 762 -60.95 20.85 -10.04
C GLY A 762 -59.60 21.14 -10.69
N ARG A 763 -58.48 20.90 -9.99
CA ARG A 763 -57.11 21.20 -10.46
C ARG A 763 -56.22 19.98 -10.39
N VAL A 764 -55.53 19.66 -11.49
CA VAL A 764 -54.60 18.53 -11.58
C VAL A 764 -53.60 18.76 -12.71
N ASP A 765 -52.42 18.18 -12.57
CA ASP A 765 -51.39 18.16 -13.61
C ASP A 765 -51.48 16.85 -14.40
N TRP A 766 -52.25 16.88 -15.49
CA TRP A 766 -52.44 15.74 -16.38
C TRP A 766 -51.12 15.24 -17.00
N THR A 767 -50.25 16.19 -17.37
CA THR A 767 -48.95 15.85 -17.99
C THR A 767 -48.06 15.09 -17.02
N TYR A 768 -48.12 15.43 -15.74
CA TYR A 768 -47.41 14.69 -14.70
C TYR A 768 -47.96 13.26 -14.52
N LEU A 769 -49.28 13.09 -14.45
CA LEU A 769 -49.92 11.76 -14.30
C LEU A 769 -49.59 10.82 -15.46
N GLN A 770 -49.56 11.35 -16.69
CA GLN A 770 -49.18 10.60 -17.90
C GLN A 770 -47.73 10.05 -17.86
N GLY A 771 -46.86 10.59 -17.01
CA GLY A 771 -45.48 10.15 -16.82
C GLY A 771 -45.28 9.14 -15.68
N LEU A 772 -46.36 8.72 -15.00
CA LEU A 772 -46.32 7.68 -13.98
C LEU A 772 -46.07 6.29 -14.58
N SER A 773 -45.67 5.30 -13.77
CA SER A 773 -45.47 3.92 -14.22
C SER A 773 -46.79 3.20 -14.49
N ALA A 774 -46.73 1.98 -15.03
CA ALA A 774 -47.91 1.12 -15.18
C ALA A 774 -48.62 0.85 -13.84
N ASP A 775 -47.93 0.99 -12.70
CA ASP A 775 -48.52 0.78 -11.38
C ASP A 775 -49.69 1.72 -11.08
N ALA A 776 -49.77 2.88 -11.73
CA ALA A 776 -50.84 3.85 -11.55
C ALA A 776 -52.12 3.52 -12.34
N VAL A 777 -52.05 2.66 -13.35
CA VAL A 777 -53.17 2.34 -14.26
C VAL A 777 -54.42 1.82 -13.52
N PRO A 778 -54.33 0.89 -12.55
CA PRO A 778 -55.51 0.37 -11.86
C PRO A 778 -56.31 1.45 -11.09
N VAL A 779 -55.69 2.59 -10.75
CA VAL A 779 -56.36 3.68 -10.02
C VAL A 779 -57.41 4.39 -10.89
N PHE A 780 -57.29 4.29 -12.23
CA PHE A 780 -58.21 4.88 -13.19
C PHE A 780 -59.44 4.00 -13.47
N GLU A 781 -59.50 2.79 -12.94
CA GLU A 781 -60.64 1.90 -13.12
C GLU A 781 -61.90 2.48 -12.46
N GLY A 782 -63.00 2.58 -13.22
CA GLY A 782 -64.26 3.16 -12.74
C GLY A 782 -64.25 4.69 -12.56
N ARG A 783 -63.17 5.38 -12.98
CA ARG A 783 -63.08 6.85 -13.01
C ARG A 783 -63.76 7.43 -14.25
N ALA A 784 -63.99 8.75 -14.27
CA ALA A 784 -64.68 9.40 -15.39
C ALA A 784 -63.86 9.34 -16.69
N GLU A 785 -64.54 9.32 -17.84
CA GLU A 785 -63.89 9.19 -19.16
C GLU A 785 -62.81 10.26 -19.41
N LEU A 786 -63.04 11.51 -18.94
CA LEU A 786 -62.04 12.58 -19.02
C LEU A 786 -60.80 12.29 -18.17
N GLU A 787 -60.97 11.73 -16.97
CA GLU A 787 -59.86 11.41 -16.05
C GLU A 787 -59.00 10.28 -16.62
N VAL A 788 -59.66 9.28 -17.23
CA VAL A 788 -59.00 8.19 -17.95
C VAL A 788 -58.27 8.75 -19.17
N ALA A 789 -58.95 9.47 -20.06
CA ALA A 789 -58.37 9.99 -21.31
C ALA A 789 -57.17 10.92 -21.08
N CYS A 790 -57.20 11.73 -20.02
CA CYS A 790 -56.16 12.72 -19.75
C CYS A 790 -55.10 12.27 -18.76
N GLY A 791 -55.39 11.33 -17.85
CA GLY A 791 -54.49 10.94 -16.77
C GLY A 791 -53.75 9.63 -16.98
N LEU A 792 -54.19 8.76 -17.90
CA LEU A 792 -53.59 7.43 -18.06
C LEU A 792 -52.08 7.51 -18.42
N PRO A 793 -51.20 6.73 -17.77
CA PRO A 793 -49.79 6.63 -18.12
C PRO A 793 -49.55 6.31 -19.59
N ARG A 794 -48.73 7.11 -20.27
CA ARG A 794 -48.42 6.94 -21.72
C ARG A 794 -47.39 5.86 -22.02
N SER A 795 -46.60 5.47 -21.02
CA SER A 795 -45.61 4.39 -21.15
C SER A 795 -46.26 3.00 -21.09
N TRP A 796 -47.53 2.91 -20.67
CA TRP A 796 -48.26 1.66 -20.61
C TRP A 796 -48.81 1.26 -21.98
N THR A 797 -48.74 -0.03 -22.31
CA THR A 797 -49.32 -0.61 -23.53
C THR A 797 -50.09 -1.88 -23.19
N ALA A 798 -51.12 -2.20 -23.97
CA ALA A 798 -51.94 -3.40 -23.76
C ALA A 798 -51.24 -4.72 -24.21
N GLY A 799 -50.07 -4.63 -24.84
CA GLY A 799 -49.30 -5.80 -25.31
C GLY A 799 -48.85 -6.70 -24.17
N GLY A 800 -48.83 -8.02 -24.39
CA GLY A 800 -48.38 -9.00 -23.40
C GLY A 800 -46.87 -8.99 -23.19
N ASP A 801 -46.43 -9.15 -21.94
CA ASP A 801 -45.02 -9.39 -21.61
C ASP A 801 -44.62 -10.83 -22.00
N ASP A 802 -43.37 -11.02 -22.43
CA ASP A 802 -42.76 -12.34 -22.35
C ASP A 802 -42.70 -12.79 -20.87
N TRP A 803 -42.62 -14.09 -20.62
CA TRP A 803 -42.62 -14.60 -19.24
C TRP A 803 -41.41 -14.10 -18.42
N LEU A 804 -40.28 -13.78 -19.06
CA LEU A 804 -39.11 -13.16 -18.44
C LEU A 804 -39.29 -11.67 -18.14
N ASP A 805 -40.13 -11.00 -18.92
CA ASP A 805 -40.55 -9.61 -18.74
C ASP A 805 -41.68 -9.49 -17.72
N TRP A 806 -42.12 -10.58 -17.08
CA TRP A 806 -43.23 -10.51 -16.15
C TRP A 806 -42.93 -9.58 -14.96
N ASN A 807 -43.85 -8.66 -14.69
CA ASN A 807 -43.85 -7.74 -13.56
C ASN A 807 -45.28 -7.60 -13.02
N LEU A 808 -45.45 -7.59 -11.69
CA LEU A 808 -46.76 -7.55 -11.06
C LEU A 808 -47.52 -6.24 -11.33
N GLY A 809 -46.81 -5.10 -11.38
CA GLY A 809 -47.38 -3.79 -11.71
C GLY A 809 -48.00 -3.77 -13.10
N ARG A 810 -47.23 -4.17 -14.11
CA ARG A 810 -47.71 -4.30 -15.49
C ARG A 810 -48.83 -5.34 -15.63
N HIS A 811 -48.75 -6.45 -14.90
CA HIS A 811 -49.80 -7.45 -14.89
C HIS A 811 -51.13 -6.91 -14.35
N ARG A 812 -51.11 -6.14 -13.26
CA ARG A 812 -52.30 -5.46 -12.72
C ARG A 812 -52.84 -4.40 -13.67
N ALA A 813 -51.97 -3.63 -14.30
CA ALA A 813 -52.35 -2.61 -15.28
C ALA A 813 -53.13 -3.21 -16.47
N ARG A 814 -52.70 -4.38 -16.96
CA ARG A 814 -53.40 -5.11 -18.04
C ARG A 814 -54.71 -5.77 -17.59
N ALA A 815 -54.82 -6.11 -16.31
CA ALA A 815 -56.04 -6.67 -15.75
C ALA A 815 -57.15 -5.63 -15.58
N ALA A 816 -56.80 -4.34 -15.58
CA ALA A 816 -57.78 -3.25 -15.58
C ALA A 816 -58.45 -3.14 -16.95
N ASP A 817 -59.78 -3.07 -16.98
CA ASP A 817 -60.57 -2.96 -18.21
C ASP A 817 -60.57 -1.51 -18.74
N LEU A 818 -59.39 -1.05 -19.19
CA LEU A 818 -59.15 0.32 -19.64
C LEU A 818 -58.64 0.36 -21.09
N PRO A 819 -59.06 1.36 -21.88
CA PRO A 819 -58.62 1.51 -23.28
C PRO A 819 -57.13 1.87 -23.38
N ASP A 820 -56.50 1.49 -24.48
CA ASP A 820 -55.10 1.83 -24.76
C ASP A 820 -54.92 3.36 -24.91
N PRO A 821 -53.97 3.98 -24.20
CA PRO A 821 -53.77 5.44 -24.19
C PRO A 821 -53.39 6.01 -25.57
N SER A 822 -52.86 5.19 -26.47
CA SER A 822 -52.46 5.60 -27.82
C SER A 822 -53.62 6.07 -28.71
N GLY A 823 -54.87 5.75 -28.34
CA GLY A 823 -56.07 6.17 -29.05
C GLY A 823 -56.62 7.56 -28.70
N PHE A 824 -56.09 8.24 -27.67
CA PHE A 824 -56.64 9.50 -27.17
C PHE A 824 -55.97 10.75 -27.76
N ASP A 825 -56.78 11.69 -28.25
CA ASP A 825 -56.34 12.99 -28.72
C ASP A 825 -56.13 13.95 -27.54
N GLY A 826 -54.87 14.27 -27.23
CA GLY A 826 -54.49 15.13 -26.10
C GLY A 826 -55.01 16.57 -26.16
N THR A 827 -55.65 16.98 -27.27
CA THR A 827 -56.27 18.30 -27.43
C THR A 827 -57.58 18.46 -26.63
N LEU A 828 -58.19 17.37 -26.17
CA LEU A 828 -59.41 17.37 -25.35
C LEU A 828 -59.16 17.63 -23.86
N CYS A 829 -57.90 17.59 -23.44
CA CYS A 829 -57.56 17.74 -22.02
C CYS A 829 -57.57 19.21 -21.59
N PRO A 830 -58.22 19.54 -20.46
CA PRO A 830 -58.16 20.89 -19.92
C PRO A 830 -56.70 21.28 -19.68
N ALA A 831 -56.32 22.50 -20.06
CA ALA A 831 -55.00 23.02 -19.76
C ALA A 831 -54.71 22.88 -18.26
N ALA A 832 -53.52 22.37 -17.91
CA ALA A 832 -53.06 22.26 -16.53
C ALA A 832 -53.22 23.63 -15.85
N ARG A 833 -54.02 23.70 -14.77
CA ARG A 833 -54.27 24.92 -14.00
C ARG A 833 -54.02 24.71 -12.53
#